data_AF-A0A8H7QNZ9-F1
#
_entry.id   AF-A0A8H7QNZ9-F1
#
_cell.length_a   1.000
_cell.length_b   1.000
_cell.length_c   1.000
_cell.angle_alpha   90.00
_cell.angle_beta   90.00
_cell.angle_gamma   90.00
#
_symmetry.space_group_name_H-M   'P 1'
#
loop_
_entity.id
_entity.type
_entity.pdbx_description
1 polymer ?
#
loop_
_entity_poly.entity_id
_entity_poly.type
_entity_poly.pdbx_seq_one_letter_code
_entity_poly.pdbx_strand_id
1 'polypeptide(L)'
;MSITDEEFRAKLEKHFSLYRINLRSPLASRVAPNRWYRVDLLLVNELGLFRRADIEPDGQVILTCDLYTPNADEGITPFSYVDSDWELDIRPARTFTEGQLSKETMPVPGFVSSGKGAFEYRIRSKNANTTTTTTTTTTTTTTKFLHMRPTQLVNFPKLKKSEYNLETVLPLVIGPIEIIPTLNPTFDTSLPLELWQNSAALEMVYDGYRVFSTSQNPPVNIAIHEMWDSGIPGKIWDSALVMLDVIKKMIDIHPEYIDQKHTLDLSAGTGLLGLYIASMMASPNSTLKQGKITITELDEAVDLIDKNIAVNKFLSKNSQVKLQTRNLLWGNTDQAEACGKADLVIASDVLYEAQFFEDLVKAFVDLSTKNTRIYIGYKRRGFDEAEERRFWSLCGAHFNVKLLKYQGQEDEDDGLVPQMTIEIGIFYLSFQMFYIKGESFLLSVSKHPLLSIEKQEEGQALEYPDQVRQDLSSTVIHYFWGCFDMLPIFLFAASSMSIIAYVYSVLLIPTVLTATIANLRNDTSGNSTIFNGTAEVPLDIGCPFLNPRSSPAQSVHDLRPDDFRIVFGLGDSVMAGFAAKGIQDDNFFNIKNLYENRGVSFAMGGDSNVVTVPNIMNYYSYNLVGSSVGDHIISICFGNQICPDGQYRPNIDLLNAAQSGARSLNLNHQIDYLLDYLDQIYESGAVKPTDWKLLTVFIGSNDICHSCTEVTSLPPAFSVNVLAAIERIRTSVPNVLVQIGQLYK
;
A
#
# COMPACT_ATOMS: atom_id res chain seq x y z
N MET A 1 -17.06 -15.34 15.38
CA MET A 1 -16.62 -14.48 16.51
C MET A 1 -15.92 -13.28 15.91
N SER A 2 -16.38 -12.07 16.21
CA SER A 2 -15.70 -10.83 15.81
C SER A 2 -14.43 -10.68 16.65
N ILE A 3 -13.30 -10.48 16.00
CA ILE A 3 -12.01 -10.16 16.65
C ILE A 3 -12.13 -8.72 17.15
N THR A 4 -11.66 -8.41 18.36
CA THR A 4 -11.63 -7.02 18.85
C THR A 4 -10.57 -6.20 18.09
N ASP A 5 -10.71 -4.88 18.00
CA ASP A 5 -9.68 -4.00 17.41
C ASP A 5 -8.29 -4.23 18.03
N GLU A 6 -8.27 -4.51 19.33
CA GLU A 6 -7.05 -4.78 20.09
C GLU A 6 -6.46 -6.14 19.74
N GLU A 7 -7.28 -7.18 19.58
CA GLU A 7 -6.84 -8.48 19.07
C GLU A 7 -6.42 -8.44 17.60
N PHE A 8 -7.08 -7.63 16.77
CA PHE A 8 -6.75 -7.43 15.36
C PHE A 8 -5.39 -6.70 15.23
N ARG A 9 -5.21 -5.61 15.97
CA ARG A 9 -3.91 -4.91 16.07
C ARG A 9 -2.85 -5.83 16.64
N ALA A 10 -3.13 -6.57 17.70
CA ALA A 10 -2.19 -7.54 18.26
C ALA A 10 -1.80 -8.62 17.25
N LYS A 11 -2.74 -9.10 16.40
CA LYS A 11 -2.43 -10.03 15.31
C LYS A 11 -1.55 -9.41 14.22
N LEU A 12 -1.80 -8.15 13.82
CA LEU A 12 -0.96 -7.42 12.87
C LEU A 12 0.44 -7.14 13.45
N GLU A 13 0.50 -6.75 14.72
CA GLU A 13 1.73 -6.45 15.47
C GLU A 13 2.52 -7.71 15.86
N LYS A 14 1.87 -8.88 15.95
CA LYS A 14 2.53 -10.16 16.25
C LYS A 14 3.63 -10.48 15.24
N HIS A 15 3.47 -10.02 14.00
CA HIS A 15 4.41 -10.25 12.91
C HIS A 15 5.35 -9.05 12.68
N PHE A 16 5.56 -8.20 13.69
CA PHE A 16 6.38 -6.99 13.58
C PHE A 16 7.87 -7.29 13.83
N SER A 17 8.65 -7.50 12.76
CA SER A 17 10.05 -7.91 12.84
C SER A 17 11.02 -6.72 12.89
N LEU A 18 11.07 -5.91 11.82
CA LEU A 18 12.04 -4.82 11.67
C LEU A 18 11.36 -3.45 11.55
N TYR A 19 11.99 -2.45 12.14
CA TYR A 19 11.61 -1.05 11.98
C TYR A 19 12.37 -0.41 10.82
N ARG A 20 11.80 0.66 10.26
CA ARG A 20 12.34 1.45 9.16
C ARG A 20 12.11 2.92 9.46
N ILE A 21 13.09 3.75 9.12
CA ILE A 21 12.96 5.20 9.16
C ILE A 21 12.39 5.65 7.81
N ASN A 22 11.27 6.37 7.82
CA ASN A 22 10.66 6.99 6.65
C ASN A 22 10.50 8.50 6.86
N LEU A 23 10.43 9.28 5.78
CA LEU A 23 10.02 10.67 5.87
C LEU A 23 8.55 10.77 6.26
N ARG A 24 8.25 11.67 7.19
CA ARG A 24 6.87 12.11 7.46
C ARG A 24 6.48 13.26 6.53
N SER A 25 7.44 14.13 6.23
CA SER A 25 7.29 15.31 5.40
C SER A 25 8.48 15.41 4.45
N PRO A 26 8.29 15.93 3.22
CA PRO A 26 9.37 16.06 2.26
C PRO A 26 10.40 17.10 2.69
N LEU A 27 11.60 17.03 2.12
CA LEU A 27 12.71 17.95 2.43
C LEU A 27 12.89 19.00 1.34
N ALA A 28 13.42 20.18 1.69
CA ALA A 28 13.80 21.16 0.68
C ALA A 28 14.94 20.61 -0.20
N SER A 29 14.77 20.63 -1.52
CA SER A 29 15.82 20.18 -2.45
C SER A 29 17.01 21.13 -2.48
N ARG A 30 16.82 22.40 -2.09
CA ARG A 30 17.86 23.43 -2.09
C ARG A 30 18.05 23.96 -0.69
N VAL A 31 19.28 23.89 -0.18
CA VAL A 31 19.62 24.27 1.19
C VAL A 31 20.72 25.31 1.24
N ALA A 32 20.50 26.33 2.06
CA ALA A 32 21.49 27.34 2.40
C ALA A 32 22.47 26.80 3.46
N PRO A 33 23.78 26.99 3.31
CA PRO A 33 24.75 26.59 4.32
C PRO A 33 24.59 27.42 5.61
N ASN A 34 25.08 26.88 6.73
CA ASN A 34 25.04 27.47 8.07
C ASN A 34 23.63 27.77 8.62
N ARG A 35 22.59 27.18 8.03
CA ARG A 35 21.20 27.31 8.49
C ARG A 35 20.62 25.95 8.92
N TRP A 36 19.76 25.97 9.94
CA TRP A 36 19.08 24.79 10.45
C TRP A 36 17.85 24.46 9.60
N TYR A 37 17.73 23.19 9.20
CA TYR A 37 16.59 22.62 8.50
C TYR A 37 16.00 21.50 9.33
N ARG A 38 14.68 21.47 9.46
CA ARG A 38 13.97 20.40 10.17
C ARG A 38 13.73 19.20 9.27
N VAL A 39 13.81 18.01 9.87
CA VAL A 39 13.40 16.73 9.28
C VAL A 39 12.37 16.10 10.20
N ASP A 40 11.20 15.75 9.65
CA ASP A 40 10.15 15.00 10.34
C ASP A 40 10.12 13.56 9.83
N LEU A 41 10.07 12.60 10.75
CA LEU A 41 10.26 11.17 10.47
C LEU A 41 9.15 10.31 11.03
N LEU A 42 8.99 9.14 10.43
CA LEU A 42 8.17 8.02 10.89
C LEU A 42 9.05 6.81 11.15
N LEU A 43 8.77 6.09 12.23
CA LEU A 43 9.31 4.79 12.55
C LEU A 43 8.21 3.76 12.32
N VAL A 44 8.36 2.89 11.33
CA VAL A 44 7.31 1.95 10.90
C VAL A 44 7.89 0.58 10.52
N ASN A 45 7.07 -0.46 10.43
CA ASN A 45 7.46 -1.72 9.78
C ASN A 45 7.22 -1.67 8.26
N GLU A 46 7.47 -2.80 7.58
CA GLU A 46 7.17 -3.04 6.15
C GLU A 46 5.71 -2.81 5.73
N LEU A 47 4.76 -2.78 6.68
CA LEU A 47 3.35 -2.49 6.42
C LEU A 47 2.98 -1.02 6.69
N GLY A 48 3.95 -0.16 7.05
CA GLY A 48 3.67 1.22 7.44
C GLY A 48 3.03 1.35 8.82
N LEU A 49 3.03 0.28 9.62
CA LEU A 49 2.45 0.24 10.95
C LEU A 49 3.51 0.54 12.01
N PHE A 50 3.06 1.05 13.16
CA PHE A 50 3.90 1.37 14.31
C PHE A 50 3.31 0.77 15.58
N ARG A 51 4.11 0.01 16.33
CA ARG A 51 3.72 -0.56 17.63
C ARG A 51 4.15 0.36 18.77
N ARG A 52 3.17 0.98 19.44
CA ARG A 52 3.40 1.90 20.57
C ARG A 52 4.10 1.25 21.76
N ALA A 53 3.72 0.01 22.09
CA ALA A 53 4.25 -0.74 23.22
C ALA A 53 5.78 -0.98 23.18
N ASP A 54 6.41 -0.84 22.01
CA ASP A 54 7.85 -1.00 21.87
C ASP A 54 8.64 0.23 22.30
N ILE A 55 8.04 1.43 22.34
CA ILE A 55 8.73 2.67 22.70
C ILE A 55 8.11 3.38 23.91
N GLU A 56 6.81 3.27 24.13
CA GLU A 56 6.14 4.06 25.17
C GLU A 56 6.44 3.55 26.60
N PRO A 57 6.50 4.42 27.62
CA PRO A 57 6.38 5.88 27.53
C PRO A 57 7.73 6.63 27.40
N ASP A 58 8.88 5.96 27.47
CA ASP A 58 10.20 6.58 27.66
C ASP A 58 11.32 6.02 26.76
N GLY A 59 10.99 5.10 25.85
CA GLY A 59 11.93 4.55 24.87
C GLY A 59 12.39 5.60 23.85
N GLN A 60 13.61 5.42 23.35
CA GLN A 60 14.25 6.34 22.42
C GLN A 60 15.02 5.59 21.33
N VAL A 61 14.97 6.15 20.12
CA VAL A 61 15.84 5.77 19.01
C VAL A 61 16.60 7.03 18.62
N ILE A 62 17.87 7.08 19.02
CA ILE A 62 18.77 8.21 18.81
C ILE A 62 19.39 8.07 17.43
N LEU A 63 19.27 9.12 16.62
CA LEU A 63 19.76 9.16 15.25
C LEU A 63 21.01 10.02 15.10
N THR A 64 21.79 9.71 14.08
CA THR A 64 22.74 10.64 13.46
C THR A 64 22.41 10.82 11.99
N CYS A 65 23.01 11.84 11.37
CA CYS A 65 22.92 12.06 9.94
C CYS A 65 24.33 12.27 9.35
N ASP A 66 24.62 11.59 8.24
CA ASP A 66 25.84 11.72 7.47
C ASP A 66 25.52 12.33 6.08
N LEU A 67 26.50 12.98 5.44
CA LEU A 67 26.35 13.55 4.10
C LEU A 67 27.00 12.63 3.07
N TYR A 68 26.19 12.07 2.17
CA TYR A 68 26.65 11.21 1.07
C TYR A 68 26.81 12.01 -0.22
N THR A 69 27.89 11.74 -0.92
CA THR A 69 28.19 12.37 -2.21
C THR A 69 28.25 11.31 -3.29
N PRO A 70 27.42 11.42 -4.35
CA PRO A 70 27.51 10.56 -5.52
C PRO A 70 28.90 10.62 -6.14
N ASN A 71 29.36 9.51 -6.70
CA ASN A 71 30.54 9.53 -7.55
C ASN A 71 30.21 10.29 -8.86
N ALA A 72 31.22 10.87 -9.52
CA ALA A 72 31.08 11.79 -10.67
C ALA A 72 30.51 11.15 -11.96
N ASP A 73 30.17 9.86 -11.93
CA ASP A 73 29.49 9.17 -13.01
C ASP A 73 27.98 9.36 -12.86
N GLU A 74 27.26 9.61 -13.96
CA GLU A 74 25.82 9.97 -14.09
C GLU A 74 24.75 9.12 -13.33
N GLY A 75 25.11 8.23 -12.41
CA GLY A 75 24.22 7.56 -11.45
C GLY A 75 24.29 8.19 -10.04
N ILE A 76 23.48 7.67 -9.11
CA ILE A 76 23.49 8.10 -7.70
C ILE A 76 24.60 7.38 -6.92
N THR A 77 24.81 6.10 -7.21
CA THR A 77 25.81 5.25 -6.56
C THR A 77 26.98 4.91 -7.49
N PRO A 78 28.15 4.55 -6.94
CA PRO A 78 28.46 4.41 -5.50
C PRO A 78 28.57 5.75 -4.77
N PHE A 79 28.12 5.78 -3.51
CA PHE A 79 28.30 6.93 -2.62
C PHE A 79 29.68 6.92 -1.96
N SER A 80 30.29 8.11 -1.87
CA SER A 80 31.37 8.39 -0.92
C SER A 80 30.79 8.78 0.44
N TYR A 81 31.31 8.15 1.50
CA TYR A 81 30.93 8.43 2.90
C TYR A 81 31.61 9.67 3.48
N VAL A 82 32.54 10.30 2.76
CA VAL A 82 33.25 11.50 3.19
C VAL A 82 33.16 12.54 2.09
N ASP A 83 32.54 13.67 2.42
CA ASP A 83 32.57 14.86 1.58
C ASP A 83 33.81 15.71 1.91
N SER A 84 34.50 16.23 0.89
CA SER A 84 35.73 17.02 1.07
C SER A 84 35.45 18.43 1.57
N ASP A 85 34.30 18.99 1.22
CA ASP A 85 34.05 20.44 1.29
C ASP A 85 33.04 20.78 2.39
N TRP A 86 32.12 19.86 2.68
CA TRP A 86 30.99 20.06 3.57
C TRP A 86 30.99 19.07 4.75
N GLU A 87 30.49 19.55 5.87
CA GLU A 87 30.16 18.75 7.05
C GLU A 87 28.74 19.05 7.53
N LEU A 88 28.18 18.15 8.33
CA LEU A 88 26.80 18.23 8.79
C LEU A 88 26.76 18.20 10.32
N ASP A 89 26.04 19.14 10.92
CA ASP A 89 25.64 19.11 12.33
C ASP A 89 24.21 18.61 12.46
N ILE A 90 23.91 17.93 13.57
CA ILE A 90 22.56 17.48 13.94
C ILE A 90 22.22 17.90 15.38
N ARG A 91 20.97 18.24 15.65
CA ARG A 91 20.46 18.51 17.01
C ARG A 91 18.99 18.08 17.18
N PRO A 92 18.52 17.86 18.42
CA PRO A 92 17.10 17.61 18.69
C PRO A 92 16.21 18.75 18.21
N ALA A 93 15.06 18.40 17.63
CA ALA A 93 14.03 19.37 17.23
C ALA A 93 12.98 19.58 18.33
N ARG A 94 12.17 20.64 18.21
CA ARG A 94 10.96 20.82 19.03
C ARG A 94 9.86 19.84 18.61
N THR A 95 9.07 19.35 19.56
CA THR A 95 7.92 18.47 19.25
C THR A 95 6.82 19.25 18.55
N PHE A 96 6.22 18.67 17.51
CA PHE A 96 5.08 19.24 16.80
C PHE A 96 3.93 18.24 16.72
N THR A 97 2.86 18.52 17.46
CA THR A 97 1.71 17.64 17.64
C THR A 97 0.44 18.46 17.52
N GLU A 98 -0.54 17.97 16.75
CA GLU A 98 -1.87 18.61 16.62
C GLU A 98 -1.80 20.11 16.24
N GLY A 99 -0.86 20.47 15.36
CA GLY A 99 -0.69 21.85 14.90
C GLY A 99 0.02 22.76 15.91
N GLN A 100 0.43 22.26 17.07
CA GLN A 100 1.11 23.03 18.10
C GLN A 100 2.59 22.65 18.22
N LEU A 101 3.45 23.68 18.22
CA LEU A 101 4.89 23.53 18.41
C LEU A 101 5.24 23.72 19.89
N SER A 102 5.86 22.69 20.48
CA SER A 102 6.34 22.75 21.86
C SER A 102 7.38 23.84 22.05
N LYS A 103 7.46 24.40 23.27
CA LYS A 103 8.55 25.31 23.67
C LYS A 103 9.85 24.56 23.91
N GLU A 104 9.76 23.29 24.34
CA GLU A 104 10.90 22.47 24.69
C GLU A 104 11.34 21.61 23.50
N THR A 105 12.65 21.42 23.37
CA THR A 105 13.22 20.46 22.41
C THR A 105 13.09 19.05 22.94
N MET A 106 12.99 18.08 22.03
CA MET A 106 13.10 16.68 22.41
C MET A 106 14.46 16.40 23.07
N PRO A 107 14.56 15.38 23.93
CA PRO A 107 15.82 15.05 24.61
C PRO A 107 16.92 14.59 23.65
N VAL A 108 16.56 14.01 22.50
CA VAL A 108 17.49 13.42 21.52
C VAL A 108 17.02 13.72 20.08
N PRO A 109 17.93 13.78 19.09
CA PRO A 109 17.55 13.78 17.68
C PRO A 109 17.03 12.39 17.29
N GLY A 110 15.81 12.31 16.78
CA GLY A 110 15.20 11.02 16.42
C GLY A 110 13.82 10.83 17.04
N PHE A 111 13.61 9.66 17.66
CA PHE A 111 12.31 9.22 18.16
C PHE A 111 12.33 9.13 19.69
N VAL A 112 11.28 9.66 20.32
CA VAL A 112 11.09 9.66 21.77
C VAL A 112 9.64 9.31 22.03
N SER A 113 9.41 8.22 22.77
CA SER A 113 8.09 7.75 23.23
C SER A 113 7.00 7.62 22.14
N SER A 114 7.35 7.74 20.87
CA SER A 114 6.44 7.79 19.74
C SER A 114 7.14 7.35 18.47
N GLY A 115 6.38 6.77 17.54
CA GLY A 115 6.84 6.47 16.19
C GLY A 115 6.98 7.71 15.30
N LYS A 116 6.59 8.89 15.79
CA LYS A 116 6.86 10.17 15.14
C LYS A 116 8.11 10.78 15.75
N GLY A 117 9.12 11.01 14.92
CA GLY A 117 10.40 11.58 15.32
C GLY A 117 10.73 12.84 14.53
N ALA A 118 11.74 13.57 14.99
CA ALA A 118 12.27 14.72 14.28
C ALA A 118 13.70 15.06 14.72
N PHE A 119 14.42 15.77 13.87
CA PHE A 119 15.66 16.44 14.23
C PHE A 119 15.88 17.66 13.33
N GLU A 120 16.86 18.47 13.67
CA GLU A 120 17.32 19.57 12.83
C GLU A 120 18.75 19.31 12.37
N TYR A 121 19.05 19.60 11.10
CA TYR A 121 20.40 19.51 10.54
C TYR A 121 20.87 20.85 10.01
N ARG A 122 22.19 21.02 9.94
CA ARG A 122 22.83 22.19 9.35
C ARG A 122 24.10 21.77 8.62
N ILE A 123 24.23 22.21 7.37
CA ILE A 123 25.42 21.94 6.56
C ILE A 123 26.39 23.12 6.68
N ARG A 124 27.68 22.86 6.92
CA ARG A 124 28.74 23.88 7.06
C ARG A 124 29.92 23.55 6.14
N SER A 125 30.61 24.59 5.68
CA SER A 125 31.86 24.39 4.93
C SER A 125 33.00 24.06 5.89
N LYS A 126 33.81 23.05 5.55
CA LYS A 126 35.01 22.68 6.32
C LYS A 126 36.13 23.73 6.22
N ASN A 127 36.14 24.53 5.14
CA ASN A 127 37.23 25.47 4.81
C ASN A 127 36.96 26.93 5.24
N ALA A 128 36.07 27.16 6.21
CA ALA A 128 35.62 28.50 6.61
C ALA A 128 36.72 29.45 7.17
N ASN A 129 37.96 28.97 7.37
CA ASN A 129 39.09 29.76 7.89
C ASN A 129 40.04 30.34 6.83
N THR A 130 39.84 30.07 5.54
CA THR A 130 40.63 30.73 4.47
C THR A 130 39.94 32.00 4.00
N THR A 131 40.26 33.09 4.66
CA THR A 131 40.05 34.44 4.13
C THR A 131 40.91 34.59 2.88
N THR A 132 40.36 34.36 1.69
CA THR A 132 41.01 34.81 0.46
C THR A 132 39.96 35.20 -0.57
N THR A 133 39.87 36.50 -0.76
CA THR A 133 39.31 37.20 -1.89
C THR A 133 39.94 36.65 -3.17
N THR A 134 39.24 35.80 -3.93
CA THR A 134 39.47 35.66 -5.38
C THR A 134 38.27 35.05 -6.10
N THR A 135 37.62 35.93 -6.85
CA THR A 135 36.97 35.78 -8.16
C THR A 135 36.86 34.38 -8.79
N THR A 136 35.63 34.07 -9.23
CA THR A 136 35.28 33.22 -10.38
C THR A 136 35.92 31.83 -10.42
N THR A 137 35.34 30.91 -9.67
CA THR A 137 35.27 29.50 -10.09
C THR A 137 33.79 29.13 -10.17
N THR A 138 33.37 28.66 -11.34
CA THR A 138 32.09 28.00 -11.57
C THR A 138 31.83 26.99 -10.46
N THR A 139 31.00 27.35 -9.47
CA THR A 139 30.52 26.41 -8.45
C THR A 139 29.63 25.42 -9.17
N THR A 140 30.20 24.30 -9.59
CA THR A 140 29.43 23.11 -9.95
C THR A 140 28.57 22.78 -8.74
N THR A 141 27.25 22.96 -8.87
CA THR A 141 26.28 22.51 -7.89
C THR A 141 26.50 21.01 -7.72
N THR A 142 26.98 20.60 -6.55
CA THR A 142 27.18 19.18 -6.25
C THR A 142 26.03 18.69 -5.41
N THR A 143 25.30 17.74 -5.97
CA THR A 143 24.22 17.04 -5.30
C THR A 143 24.74 16.24 -4.12
N LYS A 144 24.03 16.30 -3.00
CA LYS A 144 24.28 15.51 -1.79
C LYS A 144 23.05 14.71 -1.39
N PHE A 145 23.25 13.75 -0.51
CA PHE A 145 22.21 12.93 0.07
C PHE A 145 22.39 12.86 1.59
N LEU A 146 21.28 12.87 2.34
CA LEU A 146 21.26 12.78 3.79
C LEU A 146 21.07 11.32 4.20
N HIS A 147 22.06 10.73 4.83
CA HIS A 147 21.97 9.37 5.37
C HIS A 147 21.64 9.41 6.86
N MET A 148 20.44 8.95 7.22
CA MET A 148 19.92 8.94 8.58
C MET A 148 19.97 7.52 9.14
N ARG A 149 20.68 7.32 10.24
CA ARG A 149 20.87 5.99 10.84
C ARG A 149 20.79 6.04 12.37
N PRO A 150 20.35 4.94 13.01
CA PRO A 150 20.38 4.83 14.46
C PRO A 150 21.83 4.78 14.95
N THR A 151 22.10 5.45 16.08
CA THR A 151 23.38 5.37 16.81
C THR A 151 23.22 4.73 18.17
N GLN A 152 22.04 4.85 18.79
CA GLN A 152 21.76 4.27 20.09
C GLN A 152 20.26 3.99 20.22
N LEU A 153 19.93 2.84 20.81
CA LEU A 153 18.57 2.51 21.24
C LEU A 153 18.53 2.52 22.77
N VAL A 154 17.53 3.16 23.35
CA VAL A 154 17.34 3.25 24.81
C VAL A 154 15.94 2.75 25.11
N ASN A 155 15.82 1.68 25.90
CA ASN A 155 14.53 1.06 26.23
C ASN A 155 13.66 0.82 24.98
N PHE A 156 14.26 0.35 23.88
CA PHE A 156 13.57 0.16 22.60
C PHE A 156 14.22 -0.96 21.76
N PRO A 157 13.45 -1.92 21.22
CA PRO A 157 12.04 -2.17 21.50
C PRO A 157 11.84 -2.86 22.86
N LYS A 158 10.93 -2.36 23.70
CA LYS A 158 10.76 -2.83 25.09
C LYS A 158 10.33 -4.28 25.23
N LEU A 159 9.48 -4.76 24.33
CA LEU A 159 8.93 -6.11 24.41
C LEU A 159 9.94 -7.19 23.98
N LYS A 160 11.12 -6.82 23.48
CA LYS A 160 12.15 -7.75 22.99
C LYS A 160 13.40 -7.66 23.87
N LYS A 161 13.64 -8.72 24.66
CA LYS A 161 14.72 -8.81 25.67
C LYS A 161 16.10 -9.23 25.12
N SER A 162 16.27 -9.43 23.82
CA SER A 162 17.61 -9.58 23.23
C SER A 162 18.29 -8.22 23.15
N GLU A 163 19.62 -8.18 23.32
CA GLU A 163 20.39 -6.94 23.36
C GLU A 163 20.01 -5.98 22.22
N TYR A 164 19.90 -4.69 22.54
CA TYR A 164 19.47 -3.63 21.64
C TYR A 164 20.39 -3.51 20.40
N ASN A 165 20.12 -4.24 19.33
CA ASN A 165 20.89 -4.16 18.09
C ASN A 165 20.35 -3.05 17.18
N LEU A 166 21.23 -2.12 16.77
CA LEU A 166 20.93 -1.03 15.84
C LEU A 166 20.37 -1.53 14.49
N GLU A 167 20.73 -2.76 14.09
CA GLU A 167 20.25 -3.40 12.85
C GLU A 167 18.74 -3.67 12.86
N THR A 168 18.07 -3.57 14.01
CA THR A 168 16.61 -3.66 14.11
C THR A 168 15.87 -2.47 13.46
N VAL A 169 16.58 -1.38 13.15
CA VAL A 169 16.04 -0.17 12.52
C VAL A 169 16.79 0.12 11.22
N LEU A 170 16.12 -0.04 10.07
CA LEU A 170 16.71 0.25 8.77
C LEU A 170 16.96 1.75 8.55
N PRO A 171 18.20 2.15 8.17
CA PRO A 171 18.53 3.52 7.82
C PRO A 171 17.78 4.05 6.59
N LEU A 172 17.79 5.37 6.41
CA LEU A 172 17.16 6.08 5.31
C LEU A 172 18.16 7.03 4.64
N VAL A 173 18.23 7.00 3.32
CA VAL A 173 18.97 7.99 2.53
C VAL A 173 17.99 8.85 1.74
N ILE A 174 18.05 10.17 1.89
CA ILE A 174 17.19 11.13 1.18
C ILE A 174 18.01 12.07 0.31
N GLY A 175 17.55 12.31 -0.91
CA GLY A 175 18.12 13.28 -1.84
C GLY A 175 17.49 13.13 -3.22
N PRO A 176 17.90 13.92 -4.22
CA PRO A 176 19.04 14.84 -4.21
C PRO A 176 18.80 16.15 -3.43
N ILE A 177 19.79 16.61 -2.66
CA ILE A 177 19.82 17.98 -2.11
C ILE A 177 20.99 18.79 -2.70
N GLU A 178 20.75 20.05 -3.03
CA GLU A 178 21.74 21.00 -3.53
C GLU A 178 22.08 22.03 -2.46
N ILE A 179 23.38 22.22 -2.22
CA ILE A 179 23.86 23.27 -1.32
C ILE A 179 24.05 24.54 -2.13
N ILE A 180 23.27 25.58 -1.82
CA ILE A 180 23.28 26.85 -2.54
C ILE A 180 23.72 27.97 -1.59
N PRO A 181 25.00 28.41 -1.63
CA PRO A 181 25.51 29.45 -0.74
C PRO A 181 24.80 30.81 -0.83
N THR A 182 24.22 31.12 -1.98
CA THR A 182 23.49 32.37 -2.24
C THR A 182 22.02 32.30 -1.81
N LEU A 183 21.51 31.12 -1.45
CA LEU A 183 20.12 30.94 -1.05
C LEU A 183 19.88 31.62 0.30
N ASN A 184 18.84 32.45 0.38
CA ASN A 184 18.45 33.14 1.60
C ASN A 184 16.94 32.97 1.83
N PRO A 185 16.50 31.86 2.45
CA PRO A 185 15.08 31.62 2.65
C PRO A 185 14.50 32.63 3.65
N THR A 186 13.34 33.20 3.32
CA THR A 186 12.70 34.28 4.08
C THR A 186 11.94 33.81 5.33
N PHE A 187 11.72 32.50 5.45
CA PHE A 187 11.05 31.84 6.58
C PHE A 187 12.04 31.03 7.43
N ASP A 188 11.61 30.64 8.63
CA ASP A 188 12.40 29.82 9.55
C ASP A 188 12.32 28.33 9.15
N THR A 189 13.39 27.83 8.53
CA THR A 189 13.53 26.45 8.05
C THR A 189 13.65 25.41 9.17
N SER A 190 13.78 25.85 10.43
CA SER A 190 13.75 24.95 11.60
C SER A 190 12.33 24.60 12.07
N LEU A 191 11.31 25.27 11.54
CA LEU A 191 9.92 24.97 11.82
C LEU A 191 9.43 23.76 11.02
N PRO A 192 8.37 23.06 11.49
CA PRO A 192 7.59 22.13 10.67
C PRO A 192 7.21 22.74 9.33
N LEU A 193 7.21 21.93 8.27
CA LEU A 193 6.94 22.37 6.90
C LEU A 193 5.56 23.06 6.78
N GLU A 194 4.60 22.63 7.59
CA GLU A 194 3.25 23.20 7.68
C GLU A 194 3.25 24.67 8.13
N LEU A 195 4.34 25.13 8.75
CA LEU A 195 4.51 26.52 9.22
C LEU A 195 5.40 27.36 8.29
N TRP A 196 5.87 26.79 7.18
CA TRP A 196 6.67 27.52 6.21
C TRP A 196 5.76 28.37 5.32
N GLN A 197 5.86 29.69 5.47
CA GLN A 197 5.15 30.63 4.59
C GLN A 197 5.69 30.50 3.16
N ASN A 198 4.80 30.34 2.17
CA ASN A 198 5.15 30.18 0.74
C ASN A 198 5.97 28.92 0.39
N SER A 199 5.86 27.84 1.15
CA SER A 199 6.54 26.57 0.85
C SER A 199 6.13 25.93 -0.48
N ALA A 200 4.93 26.21 -0.99
CA ALA A 200 4.42 25.67 -2.26
C ALA A 200 5.27 26.03 -3.49
N ALA A 201 6.14 27.04 -3.40
CA ALA A 201 7.05 27.41 -4.49
C ALA A 201 8.43 26.70 -4.41
N LEU A 202 8.66 25.90 -3.36
CA LEU A 202 9.91 25.19 -3.17
C LEU A 202 9.87 23.85 -3.89
N GLU A 203 10.98 23.53 -4.53
CA GLU A 203 11.24 22.19 -5.02
C GLU A 203 11.55 21.29 -3.81
N MET A 204 10.84 20.17 -3.69
CA MET A 204 10.86 19.29 -2.53
C MET A 204 11.30 17.88 -2.92
N VAL A 205 11.99 17.20 -2.01
CA VAL A 205 12.51 15.84 -2.16
C VAL A 205 11.61 14.87 -1.41
N TYR A 206 11.15 13.86 -2.13
CA TYR A 206 10.32 12.78 -1.63
C TYR A 206 11.04 11.42 -1.68
N ASP A 207 12.00 11.30 -2.61
CA ASP A 207 12.65 10.02 -2.89
C ASP A 207 13.49 9.53 -1.72
N GLY A 208 13.18 8.30 -1.29
CA GLY A 208 13.84 7.62 -0.18
C GLY A 208 14.53 6.35 -0.61
N TYR A 209 15.80 6.22 -0.25
CA TYR A 209 16.66 5.11 -0.66
C TYR A 209 17.14 4.30 0.54
N ARG A 210 17.28 2.99 0.33
CA ARG A 210 18.02 2.08 1.22
C ARG A 210 19.37 1.77 0.58
N VAL A 211 20.44 1.97 1.33
CA VAL A 211 21.80 1.76 0.82
C VAL A 211 22.39 0.50 1.44
N PHE A 212 22.87 -0.39 0.58
CA PHE A 212 23.47 -1.66 0.98
C PHE A 212 24.94 -1.69 0.52
N SER A 213 25.85 -1.90 1.47
CA SER A 213 27.28 -2.00 1.22
C SER A 213 27.65 -3.37 0.64
N THR A 214 28.54 -3.38 -0.35
CA THR A 214 28.99 -4.58 -1.08
C THR A 214 30.53 -4.72 -1.08
N SER A 215 31.25 -3.64 -0.77
CA SER A 215 32.69 -3.63 -0.49
C SER A 215 33.02 -2.44 0.42
N GLN A 216 34.04 -2.56 1.27
CA GLN A 216 34.54 -1.44 2.08
C GLN A 216 35.65 -0.63 1.38
N ASN A 217 36.36 -1.21 0.38
CA ASN A 217 37.48 -0.52 -0.25
C ASN A 217 37.77 -1.01 -1.71
N PRO A 218 37.45 -0.21 -2.74
CA PRO A 218 36.66 1.02 -2.66
C PRO A 218 35.23 0.70 -2.19
N PRO A 219 34.54 1.66 -1.56
CA PRO A 219 33.14 1.46 -1.19
C PRO A 219 32.32 1.25 -2.46
N VAL A 220 31.78 0.04 -2.61
CA VAL A 220 30.73 -0.23 -3.58
C VAL A 220 29.47 -0.37 -2.75
N ASN A 221 28.49 0.48 -3.03
CA ASN A 221 27.18 0.38 -2.42
C ASN A 221 26.13 0.51 -3.53
N ILE A 222 24.99 -0.14 -3.29
CA ILE A 222 23.82 0.03 -4.12
C ILE A 222 22.76 0.79 -3.35
N ALA A 223 22.01 1.63 -4.04
CA ALA A 223 20.86 2.33 -3.49
C ALA A 223 19.60 1.77 -4.12
N ILE A 224 18.64 1.40 -3.28
CA ILE A 224 17.33 0.91 -3.68
C ILE A 224 16.30 1.95 -3.28
N HIS A 225 15.70 2.59 -4.27
CA HIS A 225 14.56 3.47 -4.11
C HIS A 225 13.33 2.66 -3.69
N GLU A 226 12.68 3.08 -2.61
CA GLU A 226 11.36 2.60 -2.21
C GLU A 226 10.29 3.66 -2.54
N MET A 227 9.24 3.25 -3.25
CA MET A 227 8.03 4.03 -3.50
C MET A 227 6.89 3.47 -2.65
N TRP A 228 6.77 3.96 -1.41
CA TRP A 228 5.77 3.43 -0.45
C TRP A 228 4.31 3.62 -0.90
N ASP A 229 4.07 4.59 -1.79
CA ASP A 229 2.75 4.85 -2.38
C ASP A 229 2.41 3.88 -3.55
N SER A 230 3.38 3.11 -4.05
CA SER A 230 3.21 2.10 -5.11
C SER A 230 2.72 0.73 -4.59
N GLY A 231 2.27 0.65 -3.33
CA GLY A 231 1.68 -0.57 -2.77
C GLY A 231 2.69 -1.69 -2.48
N ILE A 232 2.38 -2.92 -2.89
CA ILE A 232 3.14 -4.15 -2.56
C ILE A 232 4.56 -4.15 -3.14
N PRO A 233 4.79 -3.88 -4.45
CA PRO A 233 6.14 -3.96 -5.03
C PRO A 233 7.04 -2.79 -4.63
N GLY A 234 6.45 -1.71 -4.11
CA GLY A 234 7.12 -0.42 -3.85
C GLY A 234 8.16 -0.42 -2.73
N LYS A 235 8.32 -1.51 -1.98
CA LYS A 235 9.11 -1.55 -0.74
C LYS A 235 9.88 -2.85 -0.58
N ILE A 236 10.94 -2.79 0.22
CA ILE A 236 11.75 -3.93 0.58
C ILE A 236 11.06 -4.65 1.74
N TRP A 237 10.58 -5.86 1.49
CA TRP A 237 9.98 -6.73 2.49
C TRP A 237 11.03 -7.34 3.42
N ASP A 238 10.68 -7.64 4.67
CA ASP A 238 11.56 -8.25 5.67
C ASP A 238 12.17 -9.56 5.15
N SER A 239 11.39 -10.34 4.40
CA SER A 239 11.86 -11.57 3.74
C SER A 239 13.04 -11.31 2.79
N ALA A 240 13.03 -10.20 2.05
CA ALA A 240 14.11 -9.85 1.12
C ALA A 240 15.40 -9.50 1.86
N LEU A 241 15.30 -8.91 3.06
CA LEU A 241 16.48 -8.63 3.90
C LEU A 241 17.10 -9.92 4.45
N VAL A 242 16.27 -10.89 4.85
CA VAL A 242 16.76 -12.21 5.29
C VAL A 242 17.41 -12.95 4.11
N MET A 243 16.75 -12.94 2.95
CA MET A 243 17.29 -13.54 1.71
C MET A 243 18.58 -12.86 1.26
N LEU A 244 18.73 -11.56 1.48
CA LEU A 244 19.97 -10.83 1.21
C LEU A 244 21.15 -11.40 2.02
N ASP A 245 20.94 -11.70 3.30
CA ASP A 245 21.98 -12.31 4.14
C ASP A 245 22.29 -13.76 3.75
N VAL A 246 21.28 -14.51 3.28
CA VAL A 246 21.48 -15.84 2.67
C VAL A 246 22.36 -15.71 1.42
N ILE A 247 22.09 -14.73 0.55
CA ILE A 247 22.88 -14.49 -0.66
C ILE A 247 24.31 -14.10 -0.32
N LYS A 248 24.53 -13.24 0.69
CA LYS A 248 25.88 -12.91 1.16
C LYS A 248 26.66 -14.16 1.54
N LYS A 249 26.07 -15.02 2.38
CA LYS A 249 26.66 -16.31 2.76
C LYS A 249 26.88 -17.23 1.57
N MET A 250 25.94 -17.26 0.62
CA MET A 250 26.05 -18.07 -0.60
C MET A 250 27.24 -17.62 -1.45
N ILE A 251 27.49 -16.32 -1.57
CA ILE A 251 28.64 -15.79 -2.31
C ILE A 251 29.96 -16.16 -1.62
N ASP A 252 29.97 -16.19 -0.28
CA ASP A 252 31.16 -16.51 0.51
C ASP A 252 31.48 -18.02 0.51
N ILE A 253 30.47 -18.88 0.61
CA ILE A 253 30.61 -20.34 0.79
C ILE A 253 30.50 -21.09 -0.54
N HIS A 254 29.57 -20.67 -1.41
CA HIS A 254 29.22 -21.32 -2.67
C HIS A 254 29.20 -20.35 -3.86
N PRO A 255 30.30 -19.61 -4.15
CA PRO A 255 30.35 -18.71 -5.29
C PRO A 255 30.04 -19.42 -6.61
N GLU A 256 30.29 -20.72 -6.73
CA GLU A 256 30.00 -21.56 -7.90
C GLU A 256 28.50 -21.71 -8.22
N TYR A 257 27.60 -21.36 -7.29
CA TYR A 257 26.16 -21.33 -7.56
C TYR A 257 25.75 -20.12 -8.41
N ILE A 258 26.57 -19.06 -8.42
CA ILE A 258 26.25 -17.77 -9.02
C ILE A 258 27.26 -17.37 -10.11
N ASP A 259 28.56 -17.61 -9.90
CA ASP A 259 29.60 -17.20 -10.84
C ASP A 259 29.46 -17.91 -12.18
N GLN A 260 29.48 -17.13 -13.27
CA GLN A 260 29.28 -17.57 -14.65
C GLN A 260 27.92 -18.23 -14.92
N LYS A 261 26.95 -18.03 -14.03
CA LYS A 261 25.60 -18.60 -14.11
C LYS A 261 24.54 -17.58 -14.49
N HIS A 262 23.37 -18.08 -14.85
CA HIS A 262 22.15 -17.28 -14.98
C HIS A 262 21.36 -17.32 -13.67
N THR A 263 21.34 -16.19 -12.96
CA THR A 263 20.49 -15.97 -11.79
C THR A 263 19.21 -15.24 -12.19
N LEU A 264 18.06 -15.71 -11.70
CA LEU A 264 16.77 -15.08 -11.89
C LEU A 264 16.17 -14.69 -10.54
N ASP A 265 15.87 -13.41 -10.37
CA ASP A 265 15.18 -12.85 -9.21
C ASP A 265 13.67 -12.74 -9.54
N LEU A 266 12.87 -13.66 -8.99
CA LEU A 266 11.46 -13.85 -9.32
C LEU A 266 10.58 -12.96 -8.44
N SER A 267 9.72 -12.16 -9.07
CA SER A 267 8.81 -11.22 -8.38
C SER A 267 9.56 -10.35 -7.38
N ALA A 268 10.56 -9.64 -7.90
CA ALA A 268 11.62 -9.04 -7.12
C ALA A 268 11.22 -7.77 -6.35
N GLY A 269 10.01 -7.25 -6.59
CA GLY A 269 9.52 -5.97 -6.04
C GLY A 269 10.45 -4.82 -6.44
N THR A 270 11.31 -4.38 -5.52
CA THR A 270 12.28 -3.32 -5.76
C THR A 270 13.51 -3.75 -6.56
N GLY A 271 13.75 -5.06 -6.71
CA GLY A 271 14.93 -5.61 -7.38
C GLY A 271 16.18 -5.73 -6.50
N LEU A 272 16.05 -5.59 -5.17
CA LEU A 272 17.17 -5.60 -4.23
C LEU A 272 18.14 -6.77 -4.43
N LEU A 273 17.63 -8.01 -4.51
CA LEU A 273 18.48 -9.21 -4.48
C LEU A 273 19.29 -9.35 -5.78
N GLY A 274 18.64 -9.21 -6.93
CA GLY A 274 19.31 -9.21 -8.23
C GLY A 274 20.32 -8.08 -8.38
N LEU A 275 19.99 -6.86 -7.95
CA LEU A 275 20.92 -5.72 -7.99
C LEU A 275 22.10 -5.90 -7.05
N TYR A 276 21.90 -6.51 -5.88
CA TYR A 276 22.98 -6.84 -4.96
C TYR A 276 23.96 -7.83 -5.60
N ILE A 277 23.47 -8.93 -6.18
CA ILE A 277 24.33 -9.91 -6.88
C ILE A 277 25.08 -9.24 -8.04
N ALA A 278 24.41 -8.38 -8.82
CA ALA A 278 25.03 -7.61 -9.90
C ALA A 278 26.19 -6.74 -9.39
N SER A 279 26.00 -6.07 -8.26
CA SER A 279 27.04 -5.24 -7.65
C SER A 279 28.22 -6.04 -7.10
N MET A 280 27.96 -7.25 -6.60
CA MET A 280 29.01 -8.17 -6.19
C MET A 280 29.84 -8.63 -7.40
N MET A 281 29.22 -8.91 -8.56
CA MET A 281 29.97 -9.20 -9.80
C MET A 281 30.78 -8.00 -10.29
N ALA A 282 30.31 -6.77 -10.05
CA ALA A 282 31.01 -5.55 -10.43
C ALA A 282 32.16 -5.17 -9.48
N SER A 283 32.21 -5.76 -8.28
CA SER A 283 33.19 -5.43 -7.25
C SER A 283 34.55 -6.10 -7.52
N PRO A 284 35.68 -5.36 -7.53
CA PRO A 284 37.00 -5.92 -7.86
C PRO A 284 37.44 -7.07 -6.96
N ASN A 285 37.04 -7.03 -5.68
CA ASN A 285 37.47 -7.98 -4.65
C ASN A 285 36.50 -9.15 -4.45
N SER A 286 35.41 -9.19 -5.21
CA SER A 286 34.40 -10.25 -5.09
C SER A 286 34.87 -11.57 -5.68
N THR A 287 34.37 -12.68 -5.15
CA THR A 287 34.52 -14.02 -5.72
C THR A 287 33.74 -14.19 -7.02
N LEU A 288 32.65 -13.45 -7.19
CA LEU A 288 31.87 -13.42 -8.42
C LEU A 288 32.58 -12.58 -9.49
N LYS A 289 32.83 -13.16 -10.65
CA LYS A 289 33.58 -12.54 -11.75
C LYS A 289 32.72 -12.19 -12.95
N GLN A 290 31.65 -12.93 -13.20
CA GLN A 290 30.72 -12.65 -14.30
C GLN A 290 29.40 -13.38 -14.10
N GLY A 291 28.35 -12.96 -14.81
CA GLY A 291 27.09 -13.69 -14.81
C GLY A 291 25.99 -12.99 -15.58
N LYS A 292 24.86 -13.68 -15.73
CA LYS A 292 23.61 -13.11 -16.24
C LYS A 292 22.61 -13.00 -15.10
N ILE A 293 21.96 -11.85 -14.98
CA ILE A 293 20.94 -11.59 -13.96
C ILE A 293 19.67 -11.14 -14.69
N THR A 294 18.57 -11.84 -14.46
CA THR A 294 17.24 -11.43 -14.91
C THR A 294 16.40 -11.11 -13.69
N ILE A 295 15.96 -9.86 -13.56
CA ILE A 295 15.04 -9.44 -12.50
C ILE A 295 13.64 -9.38 -13.12
N THR A 296 12.67 -10.03 -12.48
CA THR A 296 11.32 -10.14 -13.01
C THR A 296 10.27 -9.57 -12.07
N GLU A 297 9.25 -8.94 -12.65
CA GLU A 297 8.03 -8.53 -11.94
C GLU A 297 6.86 -8.32 -12.92
N LEU A 298 5.67 -7.97 -12.42
CA LEU A 298 4.57 -7.44 -13.22
C LEU A 298 4.90 -6.03 -13.77
N ASP A 299 4.19 -5.65 -14.84
CA ASP A 299 4.38 -4.41 -15.59
C ASP A 299 4.44 -3.18 -14.67
N GLU A 300 3.61 -3.12 -13.63
CA GLU A 300 3.50 -1.99 -12.71
C GLU A 300 4.76 -1.78 -11.85
N ALA A 301 5.53 -2.84 -11.61
CA ALA A 301 6.71 -2.83 -10.74
C ALA A 301 8.04 -2.78 -11.51
N VAL A 302 8.05 -3.18 -12.79
CA VAL A 302 9.24 -3.11 -13.64
C VAL A 302 9.77 -1.68 -13.76
N ASP A 303 8.89 -0.68 -13.83
CA ASP A 303 9.27 0.75 -13.82
C ASP A 303 10.10 1.14 -12.59
N LEU A 304 9.78 0.59 -11.41
CA LEU A 304 10.55 0.84 -10.18
C LEU A 304 11.92 0.17 -10.24
N ILE A 305 12.00 -1.05 -10.78
CA ILE A 305 13.25 -1.78 -10.93
C ILE A 305 14.16 -1.03 -11.93
N ASP A 306 13.61 -0.54 -13.04
CA ASP A 306 14.36 0.23 -14.03
C ASP A 306 14.89 1.55 -13.44
N LYS A 307 14.11 2.23 -12.59
CA LYS A 307 14.60 3.37 -11.79
C LYS A 307 15.76 2.94 -10.88
N ASN A 308 15.65 1.80 -10.21
CA ASN A 308 16.73 1.28 -9.36
C ASN A 308 17.97 0.90 -10.17
N ILE A 309 17.84 0.43 -11.40
CA ILE A 309 18.97 0.22 -12.31
C ILE A 309 19.62 1.55 -12.68
N ALA A 310 18.83 2.58 -12.99
CA ALA A 310 19.33 3.91 -13.34
C ALA A 310 20.09 4.57 -12.17
N VAL A 311 19.58 4.43 -10.95
CA VAL A 311 20.24 4.86 -9.71
C VAL A 311 21.61 4.20 -9.55
N ASN A 312 21.74 2.93 -9.95
CA ASN A 312 22.96 2.13 -9.89
C ASN A 312 23.66 1.96 -11.26
N LYS A 313 23.68 3.03 -12.07
CA LYS A 313 24.16 3.01 -13.47
C LYS A 313 25.56 2.41 -13.68
N PHE A 314 26.44 2.44 -12.67
CA PHE A 314 27.76 1.81 -12.73
C PHE A 314 27.70 0.31 -13.07
N LEU A 315 26.61 -0.38 -12.71
CA LEU A 315 26.39 -1.79 -13.04
C LEU A 315 26.30 -2.01 -14.55
N SER A 316 25.67 -1.10 -15.29
CA SER A 316 25.50 -1.21 -16.74
C SER A 316 26.79 -0.98 -17.52
N LYS A 317 27.78 -0.31 -16.91
CA LYS A 317 29.10 -0.10 -17.54
C LYS A 317 30.00 -1.33 -17.43
N ASN A 318 29.71 -2.24 -16.51
CA ASN A 318 30.53 -3.42 -16.31
C ASN A 318 30.13 -4.53 -17.29
N SER A 319 30.99 -4.81 -18.27
CA SER A 319 30.74 -5.83 -19.29
C SER A 319 30.61 -7.27 -18.75
N GLN A 320 31.05 -7.51 -17.51
CA GLN A 320 30.93 -8.80 -16.83
C GLN A 320 29.53 -9.03 -16.23
N VAL A 321 28.73 -7.96 -16.09
CA VAL A 321 27.37 -8.00 -15.55
C VAL A 321 26.37 -7.91 -16.70
N LYS A 322 25.70 -9.02 -17.02
CA LYS A 322 24.58 -9.01 -17.98
C LYS A 322 23.25 -8.90 -17.23
N LEU A 323 22.88 -7.69 -16.88
CA LEU A 323 21.63 -7.37 -16.16
C LEU A 323 20.50 -7.07 -17.14
N GLN A 324 19.32 -7.67 -16.93
CA GLN A 324 18.10 -7.35 -17.65
C GLN A 324 16.87 -7.41 -16.75
N THR A 325 15.87 -6.60 -17.07
CA THR A 325 14.52 -6.64 -16.49
C THR A 325 13.55 -7.29 -17.46
N ARG A 326 12.57 -8.03 -16.94
CA ARG A 326 11.52 -8.69 -17.75
C ARG A 326 10.20 -8.72 -16.99
N ASN A 327 9.12 -8.55 -17.75
CA ASN A 327 7.79 -8.72 -17.21
C ASN A 327 7.47 -10.22 -17.14
N LEU A 328 6.96 -10.68 -15.99
CA LEU A 328 6.59 -12.08 -15.80
C LEU A 328 5.39 -12.22 -14.87
N LEU A 329 4.23 -12.46 -15.48
CA LEU A 329 3.04 -12.98 -14.80
C LEU A 329 3.21 -14.48 -14.57
N TRP A 330 2.99 -14.94 -13.35
CA TRP A 330 3.04 -16.36 -13.04
C TRP A 330 2.06 -17.16 -13.92
N GLY A 331 2.48 -18.36 -14.32
CA GLY A 331 1.72 -19.18 -15.26
C GLY A 331 1.87 -18.80 -16.75
N ASN A 332 2.40 -17.62 -17.09
CA ASN A 332 2.61 -17.20 -18.48
C ASN A 332 3.86 -17.86 -19.09
N THR A 333 3.67 -18.84 -19.98
CA THR A 333 4.77 -19.61 -20.60
C THR A 333 5.65 -18.74 -21.51
N ASP A 334 5.06 -17.84 -22.30
CA ASP A 334 5.79 -17.05 -23.30
C ASP A 334 6.73 -16.04 -22.60
N GLN A 335 6.25 -15.43 -21.53
CA GLN A 335 7.05 -14.52 -20.70
C GLN A 335 8.17 -15.28 -19.97
N ALA A 336 7.90 -16.49 -19.46
CA ALA A 336 8.91 -17.34 -18.84
C ALA A 336 9.99 -17.79 -19.86
N GLU A 337 9.59 -18.14 -21.09
CA GLU A 337 10.51 -18.49 -22.17
C GLU A 337 11.42 -17.31 -22.54
N ALA A 338 10.87 -16.09 -22.60
CA ALA A 338 11.63 -14.87 -22.87
C ALA A 338 12.68 -14.54 -21.77
N CYS A 339 12.43 -14.93 -20.52
CA CYS A 339 13.41 -14.82 -19.43
C CYS A 339 14.59 -15.80 -19.63
N GLY A 340 14.29 -16.97 -20.21
CA GLY A 340 15.19 -18.09 -20.40
C GLY A 340 15.40 -18.89 -19.11
N LYS A 341 15.85 -20.14 -19.26
CA LYS A 341 16.09 -21.03 -18.12
C LYS A 341 17.23 -20.52 -17.22
N ALA A 342 17.07 -20.62 -15.91
CA ALA A 342 18.04 -20.13 -14.91
C ALA A 342 18.78 -21.29 -14.23
N ASP A 343 20.03 -21.05 -13.82
CA ASP A 343 20.78 -21.97 -12.95
C ASP A 343 20.38 -21.78 -11.48
N LEU A 344 20.08 -20.53 -11.10
CA LEU A 344 19.63 -20.13 -9.77
C LEU A 344 18.37 -19.28 -9.90
N VAL A 345 17.30 -19.66 -9.20
CA VAL A 345 16.09 -18.85 -9.03
C VAL A 345 15.98 -18.43 -7.57
N ILE A 346 15.76 -17.16 -7.33
CA ILE A 346 15.58 -16.58 -6.00
C ILE A 346 14.16 -16.02 -5.97
N ALA A 347 13.40 -16.37 -4.94
CA ALA A 347 12.04 -15.87 -4.77
C ALA A 347 11.83 -15.46 -3.30
N SER A 348 11.50 -14.19 -3.09
CA SER A 348 11.34 -13.61 -1.74
C SER A 348 9.91 -13.13 -1.53
N ASP A 349 9.28 -13.62 -0.46
CA ASP A 349 7.91 -13.30 -0.05
C ASP A 349 6.85 -13.51 -1.14
N VAL A 350 7.04 -14.49 -2.02
CA VAL A 350 6.10 -14.82 -3.11
C VAL A 350 4.92 -15.70 -2.69
N LEU A 351 4.90 -16.17 -1.43
CA LEU A 351 3.78 -16.91 -0.86
C LEU A 351 2.96 -15.96 0.01
N TYR A 352 1.83 -15.49 -0.53
CA TYR A 352 0.87 -14.66 0.20
C TYR A 352 -0.57 -14.82 -0.30
N GLU A 353 -0.77 -15.24 -1.55
CA GLU A 353 -2.09 -15.51 -2.14
C GLU A 353 -2.21 -16.96 -2.63
N ALA A 354 -2.93 -17.79 -1.87
CA ALA A 354 -3.06 -19.22 -2.11
C ALA A 354 -3.68 -19.58 -3.48
N GLN A 355 -4.46 -18.66 -4.06
CA GLN A 355 -5.09 -18.83 -5.37
C GLN A 355 -4.10 -18.86 -6.54
N PHE A 356 -2.88 -18.33 -6.37
CA PHE A 356 -1.87 -18.27 -7.43
C PHE A 356 -0.74 -19.30 -7.27
N PHE A 357 -0.89 -20.24 -6.33
CA PHE A 357 0.13 -21.24 -6.05
C PHE A 357 0.42 -22.16 -7.24
N GLU A 358 -0.59 -22.60 -7.99
CA GLU A 358 -0.39 -23.37 -9.22
C GLU A 358 0.40 -22.60 -10.27
N ASP A 359 0.06 -21.33 -10.50
CA ASP A 359 0.71 -20.48 -11.48
C ASP A 359 2.17 -20.19 -11.10
N LEU A 360 2.44 -19.99 -9.81
CA LEU A 360 3.80 -19.82 -9.28
C LEU A 360 4.63 -21.10 -9.46
N VAL A 361 4.07 -22.27 -9.15
CA VAL A 361 4.76 -23.56 -9.37
C VAL A 361 5.03 -23.79 -10.85
N LYS A 362 4.07 -23.44 -11.71
CA LYS A 362 4.26 -23.49 -13.17
C LYS A 362 5.40 -22.57 -13.61
N ALA A 363 5.49 -21.35 -13.08
CA ALA A 363 6.61 -20.46 -13.37
C ALA A 363 7.96 -21.07 -12.95
N PHE A 364 8.04 -21.72 -11.78
CA PHE A 364 9.25 -22.45 -11.38
C PHE A 364 9.63 -23.54 -12.38
N VAL A 365 8.67 -24.33 -12.85
CA VAL A 365 8.91 -25.37 -13.86
C VAL A 365 9.39 -24.76 -15.18
N ASP A 366 8.74 -23.70 -15.63
CA ASP A 366 9.03 -23.02 -16.90
C ASP A 366 10.36 -22.26 -16.88
N LEU A 367 10.87 -21.88 -15.71
CA LEU A 367 12.18 -21.22 -15.56
C LEU A 367 13.32 -22.21 -15.25
N SER A 368 13.00 -23.46 -14.91
CA SER A 368 13.98 -24.43 -14.42
C SER A 368 14.47 -25.43 -15.47
N THR A 369 15.67 -25.92 -15.21
CA THR A 369 16.28 -27.13 -15.76
C THR A 369 16.45 -28.17 -14.65
N LYS A 370 16.91 -29.39 -14.99
CA LYS A 370 17.24 -30.42 -13.99
C LYS A 370 18.34 -30.02 -12.99
N ASN A 371 19.14 -29.01 -13.30
CA ASN A 371 20.24 -28.57 -12.45
C ASN A 371 19.91 -27.26 -11.71
N THR A 372 18.74 -26.69 -11.96
CA THR A 372 18.36 -25.42 -11.36
C THR A 372 18.17 -25.57 -9.86
N ARG A 373 18.70 -24.58 -9.13
CA ARG A 373 18.50 -24.39 -7.70
C ARG A 373 17.46 -23.29 -7.51
N ILE A 374 16.46 -23.52 -6.68
CA ILE A 374 15.48 -22.48 -6.31
C ILE A 374 15.54 -22.28 -4.80
N TYR A 375 15.72 -21.04 -4.37
CA TYR A 375 15.61 -20.65 -2.96
C TYR A 375 14.39 -19.77 -2.77
N ILE A 376 13.46 -20.26 -1.96
CA ILE A 376 12.22 -19.58 -1.64
C ILE A 376 12.29 -19.18 -0.17
N GLY A 377 12.32 -17.89 0.13
CA GLY A 377 12.17 -17.36 1.48
C GLY A 377 10.89 -16.57 1.58
N TYR A 378 10.07 -16.77 2.60
CA TYR A 378 8.80 -16.03 2.77
C TYR A 378 8.39 -15.99 4.23
N LYS A 379 7.45 -15.11 4.56
CA LYS A 379 6.81 -15.02 5.87
C LYS A 379 5.33 -15.39 5.73
N ARG A 380 4.90 -16.52 6.30
CA ARG A 380 3.49 -17.02 6.25
C ARG A 380 2.50 -15.93 6.62
N ARG A 381 1.75 -15.49 5.63
CA ARG A 381 0.75 -14.43 5.68
C ARG A 381 -0.30 -14.73 4.61
N GLY A 382 -1.58 -14.53 4.92
CA GLY A 382 -2.65 -14.65 3.91
C GLY A 382 -3.08 -16.08 3.56
N PHE A 383 -2.46 -17.12 4.15
CA PHE A 383 -2.86 -18.51 3.96
C PHE A 383 -2.66 -19.35 5.24
N ASP A 384 -3.36 -20.48 5.31
CA ASP A 384 -3.30 -21.42 6.42
C ASP A 384 -2.29 -22.57 6.21
N GLU A 385 -2.12 -23.43 7.22
CA GLU A 385 -1.16 -24.55 7.13
C GLU A 385 -1.54 -25.61 6.08
N ALA A 386 -2.83 -25.74 5.75
CA ALA A 386 -3.27 -26.70 4.74
C ALA A 386 -2.94 -26.19 3.34
N GLU A 387 -3.14 -24.91 3.08
CA GLU A 387 -2.75 -24.23 1.84
C GLU A 387 -1.23 -24.24 1.67
N GLU A 388 -0.46 -24.06 2.74
CA GLU A 388 0.99 -24.20 2.70
C GLU A 388 1.42 -25.63 2.31
N ARG A 389 0.82 -26.65 2.95
CA ARG A 389 1.10 -28.05 2.61
C ARG A 389 0.74 -28.35 1.15
N ARG A 390 -0.35 -27.75 0.64
CA ARG A 390 -0.76 -27.85 -0.76
C ARG A 390 0.31 -27.28 -1.69
N PHE A 391 0.84 -26.10 -1.41
CA PHE A 391 1.94 -25.51 -2.18
C PHE A 391 3.16 -26.43 -2.25
N TRP A 392 3.61 -26.95 -1.10
CA TRP A 392 4.77 -27.85 -1.07
C TRP A 392 4.50 -29.20 -1.74
N SER A 393 3.25 -29.68 -1.71
CA SER A 393 2.85 -30.87 -2.48
C SER A 393 2.88 -30.62 -3.99
N LEU A 394 2.47 -29.44 -4.45
CA LEU A 394 2.58 -29.05 -5.86
C LEU A 394 4.04 -28.95 -6.29
N CYS A 395 4.90 -28.29 -5.51
CA CYS A 395 6.34 -28.28 -5.74
C CYS A 395 6.94 -29.69 -5.76
N GLY A 396 6.57 -30.54 -4.79
CA GLY A 396 7.06 -31.92 -4.65
C GLY A 396 6.72 -32.85 -5.82
N ALA A 397 5.73 -32.50 -6.66
CA ALA A 397 5.41 -33.24 -7.88
C ALA A 397 6.46 -33.03 -8.99
N HIS A 398 7.24 -31.95 -8.93
CA HIS A 398 8.20 -31.54 -9.96
C HIS A 398 9.64 -31.43 -9.44
N PHE A 399 9.80 -31.27 -8.13
CA PHE A 399 11.04 -30.87 -7.50
C PHE A 399 11.33 -31.65 -6.22
N ASN A 400 12.61 -31.81 -5.88
CA ASN A 400 13.00 -32.23 -4.55
C ASN A 400 12.96 -31.02 -3.62
N VAL A 401 11.97 -30.98 -2.73
CA VAL A 401 11.70 -29.88 -1.79
C VAL A 401 12.34 -30.18 -0.44
N LYS A 402 13.20 -29.28 0.05
CA LYS A 402 13.80 -29.36 1.39
C LYS A 402 13.61 -28.07 2.16
N LEU A 403 13.18 -28.18 3.41
CA LEU A 403 13.12 -27.06 4.36
C LEU A 403 14.50 -26.88 5.01
N LEU A 404 15.10 -25.70 4.87
CA LEU A 404 16.36 -25.34 5.50
C LEU A 404 16.12 -24.76 6.91
N LYS A 405 16.84 -25.26 7.92
CA LYS A 405 16.69 -24.88 9.34
C LYS A 405 18.03 -24.46 9.93
N TYR A 406 18.02 -23.45 10.80
CA TYR A 406 19.24 -23.01 11.48
C TYR A 406 19.71 -24.01 12.55
N GLN A 407 21.01 -24.35 12.50
CA GLN A 407 21.78 -25.27 13.36
C GLN A 407 21.38 -26.76 13.35
N GLY A 408 22.07 -27.53 12.51
CA GLY A 408 22.88 -28.66 13.01
C GLY A 408 22.41 -30.10 12.79
N GLN A 409 21.25 -30.37 12.19
CA GLN A 409 20.87 -31.75 11.83
C GLN A 409 20.31 -31.90 10.40
N GLU A 410 19.89 -30.82 9.73
CA GLU A 410 19.19 -30.91 8.42
C GLU A 410 19.54 -29.80 7.39
N ASP A 411 20.45 -28.86 7.71
CA ASP A 411 20.92 -27.87 6.71
C ASP A 411 22.04 -28.51 5.87
N GLU A 412 21.67 -29.17 4.78
CA GLU A 412 22.59 -29.87 3.87
C GLU A 412 23.38 -28.94 2.93
N ASP A 413 23.09 -27.64 2.91
CA ASP A 413 23.76 -26.67 2.03
C ASP A 413 24.67 -25.75 2.87
N ASP A 414 25.48 -26.37 3.74
CA ASP A 414 26.59 -25.74 4.47
C ASP A 414 26.25 -24.50 5.32
N GLY A 415 25.03 -24.42 5.85
CA GLY A 415 24.68 -23.40 6.87
C GLY A 415 24.29 -22.03 6.30
N LEU A 416 23.66 -22.02 5.11
CA LEU A 416 23.21 -20.79 4.46
C LEU A 416 22.18 -19.99 5.28
N VAL A 417 21.42 -20.63 6.17
CA VAL A 417 20.46 -19.92 7.03
C VAL A 417 21.20 -19.04 8.06
N PRO A 418 21.01 -17.71 8.12
CA PRO A 418 21.73 -16.82 9.03
C PRO A 418 21.26 -16.94 10.49
N GLN A 419 22.16 -16.64 11.45
CA GLN A 419 21.85 -16.60 12.90
C GLN A 419 20.86 -15.49 13.26
N MET A 420 20.84 -14.41 12.49
CA MET A 420 19.85 -13.34 12.64
C MET A 420 18.41 -13.87 12.47
N THR A 421 18.20 -14.95 11.68
CA THR A 421 16.93 -15.69 11.62
C THR A 421 16.46 -16.19 13.00
N ILE A 422 17.39 -16.40 13.93
CA ILE A 422 17.16 -16.86 15.32
C ILE A 422 17.12 -15.70 16.31
N GLU A 423 18.05 -14.75 16.21
CA GLU A 423 18.18 -13.64 17.16
C GLU A 423 17.09 -12.56 16.99
N ILE A 424 16.42 -12.48 15.85
CA ILE A 424 15.24 -11.59 15.69
C ILE A 424 14.05 -12.06 16.55
N GLY A 425 14.08 -13.24 17.18
CA GLY A 425 13.34 -13.49 18.44
C GLY A 425 11.83 -13.17 18.47
N ILE A 426 11.11 -13.26 17.35
CA ILE A 426 9.68 -12.91 17.26
C ILE A 426 8.95 -14.13 16.73
N PHE A 427 8.68 -15.06 17.65
CA PHE A 427 7.95 -16.30 17.43
C PHE A 427 8.44 -17.13 16.23
N TYR A 428 9.02 -18.30 16.53
CA TYR A 428 8.90 -19.43 15.62
C TYR A 428 7.42 -19.59 15.22
N LEU A 429 7.13 -19.14 14.02
CA LEU A 429 6.10 -19.57 13.09
C LEU A 429 6.12 -18.52 11.97
N SER A 430 7.05 -18.68 11.01
CA SER A 430 6.72 -18.65 9.57
C SER A 430 7.78 -18.15 8.58
N PHE A 431 8.99 -17.70 8.99
CA PHE A 431 10.04 -17.59 7.98
C PHE A 431 10.50 -19.00 7.63
N GLN A 432 10.20 -19.43 6.41
CA GLN A 432 10.63 -20.73 5.93
C GLN A 432 11.45 -20.52 4.67
N MET A 433 12.59 -21.23 4.62
CA MET A 433 13.43 -21.26 3.45
C MET A 433 13.39 -22.65 2.85
N PHE A 434 12.98 -22.75 1.59
CA PHE A 434 13.03 -24.01 0.88
C PHE A 434 14.06 -23.97 -0.22
N TYR A 435 14.80 -25.07 -0.29
CA TYR A 435 15.64 -25.40 -1.41
C TYR A 435 14.91 -26.41 -2.30
N ILE A 436 14.92 -26.13 -3.60
CA ILE A 436 14.37 -27.00 -4.62
C ILE A 436 15.48 -27.33 -5.63
N LYS A 437 15.67 -28.63 -5.88
CA LYS A 437 16.54 -29.15 -6.95
C LYS A 437 15.71 -29.96 -7.94
N GLY A 438 15.90 -29.73 -9.24
CA GLY A 438 15.19 -30.47 -10.28
C GLY A 438 15.51 -31.98 -10.26
N GLU A 439 14.48 -32.82 -10.33
CA GLU A 439 14.63 -34.20 -10.80
C GLU A 439 14.38 -34.30 -12.32
N SER A 440 14.86 -35.37 -12.92
CA SER A 440 14.77 -35.67 -14.36
C SER A 440 13.37 -35.40 -14.92
N PHE A 441 13.31 -34.54 -15.95
CA PHE A 441 12.10 -34.16 -16.72
C PHE A 441 11.34 -35.36 -17.33
N LEU A 442 11.86 -36.58 -17.22
CA LEU A 442 11.30 -37.80 -17.82
C LEU A 442 10.49 -38.71 -16.88
N LEU A 443 10.23 -38.32 -15.62
CA LEU A 443 9.46 -39.18 -14.69
C LEU A 443 8.08 -38.65 -14.25
N SER A 444 7.72 -37.40 -14.55
CA SER A 444 6.40 -36.86 -14.15
C SER A 444 5.24 -37.19 -15.11
N VAL A 445 5.49 -37.82 -16.26
CA VAL A 445 4.41 -38.26 -17.18
C VAL A 445 3.80 -39.62 -16.76
N SER A 446 4.34 -40.30 -15.75
CA SER A 446 3.92 -41.67 -15.41
C SER A 446 3.14 -41.85 -14.09
N LYS A 447 2.78 -40.77 -13.38
CA LYS A 447 1.97 -40.88 -12.16
C LYS A 447 0.74 -39.98 -12.21
N HIS A 448 -0.19 -40.34 -13.09
CA HIS A 448 -1.58 -40.00 -12.90
C HIS A 448 -2.28 -41.20 -12.24
N PRO A 449 -2.84 -41.10 -11.03
CA PRO A 449 -3.75 -42.12 -10.53
C PRO A 449 -5.09 -41.83 -11.20
N LEU A 450 -5.41 -42.58 -12.26
CA LEU A 450 -6.74 -42.85 -12.85
C LEU A 450 -6.54 -43.12 -14.35
N LEU A 451 -6.07 -44.33 -14.71
CA LEU A 451 -6.33 -45.03 -15.98
C LEU A 451 -5.35 -46.21 -16.11
N SER A 452 -5.69 -47.32 -15.46
CA SER A 452 -5.23 -48.65 -15.88
C SER A 452 -6.30 -49.67 -15.52
N ILE A 453 -7.32 -49.72 -16.39
CA ILE A 453 -8.19 -50.89 -16.50
C ILE A 453 -7.48 -51.87 -17.44
N GLU A 454 -7.22 -53.07 -16.95
CA GLU A 454 -7.15 -54.39 -17.61
C GLU A 454 -6.27 -55.28 -16.71
N LYS A 455 -6.55 -56.54 -16.40
CA LYS A 455 -7.65 -57.49 -16.65
C LYS A 455 -7.30 -58.67 -15.73
N GLN A 456 -8.23 -59.17 -14.92
CA GLN A 456 -8.17 -60.54 -14.41
C GLN A 456 -9.59 -61.14 -14.41
N GLU A 457 -9.78 -62.10 -15.32
CA GLU A 457 -10.75 -63.21 -15.26
C GLU A 457 -10.44 -64.05 -13.99
N GLU A 458 -11.31 -64.80 -13.32
CA GLU A 458 -12.47 -65.61 -13.75
C GLU A 458 -13.24 -66.16 -12.51
N GLY A 459 -14.59 -66.30 -12.59
CA GLY A 459 -15.47 -67.23 -11.83
C GLY A 459 -15.82 -66.92 -10.35
N GLN A 460 -17.07 -66.96 -9.83
CA GLN A 460 -18.33 -67.58 -10.24
C GLN A 460 -19.55 -66.86 -9.60
N ALA A 461 -20.58 -66.71 -10.44
CA ALA A 461 -22.03 -66.71 -10.24
C ALA A 461 -22.70 -66.23 -8.93
N LEU A 462 -23.64 -65.29 -9.05
CA LEU A 462 -25.07 -65.52 -8.72
C LEU A 462 -25.95 -64.44 -9.40
N GLU A 463 -27.15 -64.88 -9.80
CA GLU A 463 -27.98 -64.42 -10.92
C GLU A 463 -28.72 -63.07 -10.72
N TYR A 464 -28.84 -62.32 -11.83
CA TYR A 464 -29.87 -61.32 -12.11
C TYR A 464 -31.09 -62.01 -12.77
N PRO A 465 -32.29 -61.40 -12.71
CA PRO A 465 -32.85 -60.79 -13.94
C PRO A 465 -33.56 -59.46 -13.64
N ASP A 466 -33.84 -58.53 -14.54
CA ASP A 466 -33.76 -58.47 -16.00
C ASP A 466 -33.87 -56.98 -16.40
N GLN A 467 -33.19 -56.62 -17.51
CA GLN A 467 -33.59 -55.73 -18.61
C GLN A 467 -34.42 -54.46 -18.28
N VAL A 468 -34.07 -53.25 -18.74
CA VAL A 468 -33.96 -52.87 -20.17
C VAL A 468 -33.07 -51.62 -20.33
N ARG A 469 -32.34 -51.67 -21.45
CA ARG A 469 -31.41 -50.71 -22.05
C ARG A 469 -32.15 -49.75 -22.99
N GLN A 470 -31.57 -48.56 -23.21
CA GLN A 470 -31.81 -47.61 -24.32
C GLN A 470 -33.17 -46.85 -24.27
N ASP A 471 -33.30 -45.59 -24.68
CA ASP A 471 -32.46 -44.74 -25.53
C ASP A 471 -32.81 -43.25 -25.33
N LEU A 472 -32.03 -42.38 -25.97
CA LEU A 472 -32.21 -40.95 -26.14
C LEU A 472 -33.65 -40.46 -26.48
N SER A 473 -33.87 -39.18 -26.14
CA SER A 473 -34.71 -38.18 -26.83
C SER A 473 -36.10 -37.86 -26.27
N SER A 474 -36.27 -36.55 -26.00
CA SER A 474 -37.49 -35.72 -26.09
C SER A 474 -38.68 -36.02 -25.17
N THR A 475 -38.90 -35.05 -24.26
CA THR A 475 -40.17 -34.35 -24.00
C THR A 475 -41.36 -35.15 -23.46
N VAL A 476 -42.04 -34.49 -22.50
CA VAL A 476 -43.47 -34.61 -22.14
C VAL A 476 -43.77 -35.32 -20.81
N ILE A 477 -43.96 -34.46 -19.81
CA ILE A 477 -45.04 -34.47 -18.81
C ILE A 477 -45.13 -35.69 -17.88
N HIS A 478 -44.72 -35.48 -16.62
CA HIS A 478 -45.44 -36.05 -15.48
C HIS A 478 -45.93 -34.93 -14.54
N TYR A 479 -47.19 -34.58 -14.74
CA TYR A 479 -48.21 -34.40 -13.71
C TYR A 479 -47.74 -33.89 -12.33
N PHE A 480 -47.75 -32.56 -12.20
CA PHE A 480 -48.20 -31.91 -10.97
C PHE A 480 -49.69 -32.24 -10.75
N TRP A 481 -49.96 -33.26 -9.95
CA TRP A 481 -51.27 -33.43 -9.32
C TRP A 481 -51.07 -33.45 -7.81
N GLY A 482 -51.35 -32.30 -7.21
CA GLY A 482 -51.31 -32.10 -5.75
C GLY A 482 -50.42 -30.94 -5.33
N CYS A 483 -50.74 -29.69 -5.73
CA CYS A 483 -50.46 -28.46 -4.95
C CYS A 483 -50.95 -27.16 -5.63
N PHE A 484 -51.98 -27.19 -6.49
CA PHE A 484 -52.61 -25.93 -6.95
C PHE A 484 -53.26 -25.14 -5.79
N ASP A 485 -53.61 -25.82 -4.69
CA ASP A 485 -54.14 -25.18 -3.49
C ASP A 485 -53.07 -24.53 -2.59
N MET A 486 -51.78 -24.77 -2.83
CA MET A 486 -50.68 -24.23 -2.03
C MET A 486 -49.93 -23.08 -2.72
N LEU A 487 -50.12 -22.86 -4.03
CA LEU A 487 -49.50 -21.74 -4.74
C LEU A 487 -49.87 -20.36 -4.16
N PRO A 488 -51.14 -20.10 -3.77
CA PRO A 488 -51.48 -18.86 -3.07
C PRO A 488 -50.77 -18.77 -1.72
N ILE A 489 -50.62 -19.89 -1.01
CA ILE A 489 -49.94 -19.94 0.30
C ILE A 489 -48.42 -19.75 0.15
N PHE A 490 -47.79 -20.29 -0.89
CA PHE A 490 -46.37 -20.07 -1.19
C PHE A 490 -46.11 -18.65 -1.68
N LEU A 491 -46.98 -18.08 -2.50
CA LEU A 491 -46.88 -16.68 -2.92
C LEU A 491 -47.16 -15.73 -1.75
N PHE A 492 -48.11 -16.06 -0.87
CA PHE A 492 -48.40 -15.30 0.34
C PHE A 492 -47.28 -15.45 1.37
N ALA A 493 -46.67 -16.64 1.51
CA ALA A 493 -45.52 -16.90 2.37
C ALA A 493 -44.24 -16.22 1.83
N ALA A 494 -44.00 -16.24 0.53
CA ALA A 494 -42.85 -15.57 -0.08
C ALA A 494 -43.00 -14.04 0.00
N SER A 495 -44.17 -13.50 -0.34
CA SER A 495 -44.43 -12.06 -0.21
C SER A 495 -44.46 -11.63 1.26
N SER A 496 -45.03 -12.41 2.17
CA SER A 496 -44.98 -12.12 3.61
C SER A 496 -43.59 -12.27 4.20
N MET A 497 -42.75 -13.22 3.76
CA MET A 497 -41.35 -13.32 4.19
C MET A 497 -40.48 -12.21 3.63
N SER A 498 -40.74 -11.72 2.41
CA SER A 498 -40.07 -10.54 1.86
C SER A 498 -40.54 -9.25 2.53
N ILE A 499 -41.83 -9.12 2.84
CA ILE A 499 -42.38 -8.00 3.61
C ILE A 499 -41.89 -8.07 5.06
N ILE A 500 -41.83 -9.25 5.67
CA ILE A 500 -41.28 -9.45 7.01
C ILE A 500 -39.79 -9.15 6.97
N ALA A 501 -39.00 -9.63 6.02
CA ALA A 501 -37.58 -9.27 5.92
C ALA A 501 -37.37 -7.76 5.70
N TYR A 502 -38.20 -7.12 4.87
CA TYR A 502 -38.17 -5.68 4.66
C TYR A 502 -38.59 -4.89 5.91
N VAL A 503 -39.67 -5.30 6.57
CA VAL A 503 -40.15 -4.73 7.84
C VAL A 503 -39.16 -5.03 8.98
N TYR A 504 -38.50 -6.18 8.97
CA TYR A 504 -37.46 -6.59 9.92
C TYR A 504 -36.20 -5.75 9.69
N SER A 505 -35.85 -5.42 8.45
CA SER A 505 -34.75 -4.50 8.12
C SER A 505 -35.07 -3.06 8.54
N VAL A 506 -36.28 -2.59 8.22
CA VAL A 506 -36.77 -1.24 8.57
C VAL A 506 -37.01 -1.08 10.08
N LEU A 507 -37.33 -2.16 10.82
CA LEU A 507 -37.52 -2.17 12.28
C LEU A 507 -36.27 -2.55 13.09
N LEU A 508 -35.27 -3.28 12.51
CA LEU A 508 -34.01 -3.58 13.20
C LEU A 508 -33.00 -2.43 13.19
N ILE A 509 -32.90 -1.68 12.10
CA ILE A 509 -32.05 -0.47 12.06
C ILE A 509 -32.37 0.46 13.26
N PRO A 510 -33.65 0.67 13.63
CA PRO A 510 -34.06 1.30 14.88
C PRO A 510 -33.60 0.67 16.19
N THR A 511 -33.67 -0.66 16.28
CA THR A 511 -33.41 -1.39 17.52
C THR A 511 -31.91 -1.54 17.79
N VAL A 512 -31.09 -1.63 16.74
CA VAL A 512 -29.62 -1.60 16.82
C VAL A 512 -29.13 -0.18 17.17
N LEU A 513 -29.79 0.88 16.67
CA LEU A 513 -29.50 2.26 17.10
C LEU A 513 -29.87 2.49 18.58
N THR A 514 -30.99 1.96 19.06
CA THR A 514 -31.42 2.14 20.46
C THR A 514 -30.53 1.43 21.47
N ALA A 515 -29.96 0.26 21.14
CA ALA A 515 -28.98 -0.40 22.01
C ALA A 515 -27.67 0.41 22.15
N THR A 516 -27.22 1.03 21.07
CA THR A 516 -26.01 1.87 21.04
C THR A 516 -26.22 3.19 21.80
N ILE A 517 -27.40 3.81 21.67
CA ILE A 517 -27.76 5.07 22.37
C ILE A 517 -28.06 4.85 23.86
N ALA A 518 -28.66 3.71 24.24
CA ALA A 518 -28.88 3.38 25.65
C ALA A 518 -27.56 3.20 26.43
N ASN A 519 -26.51 2.68 25.78
CA ASN A 519 -25.17 2.62 26.35
C ASN A 519 -24.49 3.99 26.46
N LEU A 520 -24.79 4.93 25.54
CA LEU A 520 -24.30 6.32 25.64
C LEU A 520 -25.01 7.14 26.74
N ARG A 521 -26.26 6.82 27.08
CA ARG A 521 -27.00 7.49 28.17
C ARG A 521 -26.61 7.05 29.58
N ASN A 522 -25.94 5.90 29.73
CA ASN A 522 -25.49 5.39 31.03
C ASN A 522 -24.10 5.89 31.44
N ASP A 523 -23.42 6.70 30.62
CA ASP A 523 -22.21 7.40 31.05
C ASP A 523 -22.62 8.64 31.85
N THR A 524 -22.69 8.49 33.17
CA THR A 524 -23.01 9.55 34.14
C THR A 524 -21.85 10.53 34.38
N SER A 525 -20.91 10.68 33.45
CA SER A 525 -19.99 11.81 33.45
C SER A 525 -20.68 13.03 32.84
N GLY A 526 -21.21 13.90 33.70
CA GLY A 526 -22.13 15.00 33.37
C GLY A 526 -21.56 16.11 32.47
N ASN A 527 -21.34 15.81 31.19
CA ASN A 527 -21.03 16.78 30.14
C ASN A 527 -21.54 16.35 28.74
N SER A 528 -22.62 15.57 28.66
CA SER A 528 -23.24 15.25 27.36
C SER A 528 -24.15 16.41 26.92
N THR A 529 -23.65 17.24 26.01
CA THR A 529 -24.48 18.18 25.26
C THR A 529 -25.47 17.40 24.41
N ILE A 530 -26.75 17.44 24.79
CA ILE A 530 -27.85 16.96 23.96
C ILE A 530 -27.87 17.83 22.70
N PHE A 531 -27.50 17.23 21.55
CA PHE A 531 -27.54 17.88 20.25
C PHE A 531 -29.00 18.06 19.80
N ASN A 532 -29.60 19.20 20.13
CA ASN A 532 -30.74 19.72 19.39
C ASN A 532 -30.22 20.10 18.00
N GLY A 533 -30.76 19.52 16.93
CA GLY A 533 -30.27 19.55 15.54
C GLY A 533 -30.17 20.92 14.83
N THR A 534 -29.66 21.94 15.51
CA THR A 534 -29.40 23.31 15.03
C THR A 534 -28.00 23.79 15.43
N ALA A 535 -27.04 22.86 15.59
CA ALA A 535 -25.66 23.24 15.90
C ALA A 535 -25.03 23.91 14.66
N GLU A 536 -25.17 25.23 14.56
CA GLU A 536 -24.37 26.06 13.66
C GLU A 536 -22.92 26.01 14.16
N VAL A 537 -22.02 25.42 13.39
CA VAL A 537 -20.58 25.46 13.67
C VAL A 537 -20.01 26.57 12.80
N PRO A 538 -19.53 27.69 13.37
CA PRO A 538 -18.78 28.67 12.59
C PRO A 538 -17.59 27.95 11.95
N LEU A 539 -17.42 28.08 10.62
CA LEU A 539 -16.18 27.68 9.93
C LEU A 539 -15.04 28.64 10.29
N ASP A 540 -14.72 28.76 11.59
CA ASP A 540 -13.46 29.35 12.02
C ASP A 540 -12.39 28.25 12.00
N ILE A 541 -11.88 27.99 10.81
CA ILE A 541 -10.83 26.97 10.61
C ILE A 541 -9.44 27.48 11.01
N GLY A 542 -9.31 28.74 11.48
CA GLY A 542 -8.05 29.33 11.95
C GLY A 542 -6.89 29.34 10.94
N CYS A 543 -7.15 29.00 9.68
CA CYS A 543 -6.14 28.90 8.62
C CYS A 543 -6.02 30.23 7.85
N PRO A 544 -4.79 30.67 7.51
CA PRO A 544 -4.62 31.87 6.70
C PRO A 544 -5.06 31.64 5.25
N PHE A 545 -5.50 32.71 4.58
CA PHE A 545 -5.74 32.68 3.14
C PHE A 545 -4.46 32.34 2.36
N LEU A 546 -4.63 31.62 1.25
CA LEU A 546 -3.54 31.30 0.33
C LEU A 546 -3.15 32.53 -0.48
N ASN A 547 -1.85 32.69 -0.74
CA ASN A 547 -1.38 33.73 -1.65
C ASN A 547 -1.86 33.43 -3.08
N PRO A 548 -2.40 34.42 -3.81
CA PRO A 548 -2.88 34.21 -5.18
C PRO A 548 -1.82 33.59 -6.09
N ARG A 549 -2.21 32.63 -6.93
CA ARG A 549 -1.28 32.06 -7.94
C ARG A 549 -1.01 33.07 -9.05
N SER A 550 0.22 33.07 -9.56
CA SER A 550 0.59 33.73 -10.80
C SER A 550 0.31 32.88 -12.05
N SER A 551 0.21 31.55 -11.90
CA SER A 551 -0.08 30.61 -12.98
C SER A 551 -0.98 29.46 -12.51
N PRO A 552 -1.85 28.90 -13.37
CA PRO A 552 -2.66 27.72 -13.05
C PRO A 552 -1.80 26.49 -12.74
N ALA A 553 -2.31 25.57 -11.90
CA ALA A 553 -1.66 24.30 -11.63
C ALA A 553 -1.49 23.46 -12.91
N GLN A 554 -0.29 22.91 -13.12
CA GLN A 554 0.08 22.16 -14.33
C GLN A 554 -0.02 20.64 -14.16
N SER A 555 -0.08 20.14 -12.92
CA SER A 555 -0.09 18.72 -12.58
C SER A 555 -0.81 18.49 -11.25
N VAL A 556 -1.25 17.25 -11.01
CA VAL A 556 -1.89 16.83 -9.75
C VAL A 556 -1.00 17.06 -8.53
N HIS A 557 0.33 17.03 -8.69
CA HIS A 557 1.30 17.27 -7.62
C HIS A 557 1.48 18.75 -7.24
N ASP A 558 0.90 19.67 -8.04
CA ASP A 558 0.98 21.13 -7.87
C ASP A 558 -0.37 21.72 -7.40
N LEU A 559 -1.36 20.87 -7.11
CA LEU A 559 -2.70 21.31 -6.72
C LEU A 559 -2.73 21.87 -5.29
N ARG A 560 -3.43 22.99 -5.14
CA ARG A 560 -3.78 23.61 -3.85
C ARG A 560 -5.30 23.68 -3.70
N PRO A 561 -5.82 23.88 -2.48
CA PRO A 561 -7.25 24.03 -2.26
C PRO A 561 -7.94 25.10 -3.13
N ASP A 562 -7.24 26.19 -3.47
CA ASP A 562 -7.77 27.27 -4.32
C ASP A 562 -7.74 26.97 -5.83
N ASP A 563 -7.09 25.87 -6.27
CA ASP A 563 -7.06 25.46 -7.68
C ASP A 563 -8.35 24.73 -8.10
N PHE A 564 -9.10 24.17 -7.14
CA PHE A 564 -10.31 23.41 -7.43
C PHE A 564 -11.50 24.34 -7.69
N ARG A 565 -12.17 24.09 -8.82
CA ARG A 565 -13.39 24.78 -9.22
C ARG A 565 -14.64 23.94 -8.98
N ILE A 566 -14.50 22.62 -9.06
CA ILE A 566 -15.61 21.66 -9.02
C ILE A 566 -15.33 20.59 -7.97
N VAL A 567 -16.33 20.26 -7.16
CA VAL A 567 -16.36 19.04 -6.35
C VAL A 567 -17.45 18.12 -6.86
N PHE A 568 -17.20 16.82 -6.87
CA PHE A 568 -18.23 15.83 -7.18
C PHE A 568 -17.96 14.52 -6.45
N GLY A 569 -19.01 13.73 -6.27
CA GLY A 569 -19.01 12.62 -5.33
C GLY A 569 -19.73 11.39 -5.83
N LEU A 570 -19.12 10.22 -5.62
CA LEU A 570 -19.71 8.90 -5.83
C LEU A 570 -19.72 8.15 -4.50
N GLY A 571 -20.76 7.37 -4.21
CA GLY A 571 -20.79 6.59 -2.98
C GLY A 571 -22.12 5.96 -2.59
N ASP A 572 -22.14 5.44 -1.37
CA ASP A 572 -23.32 4.82 -0.76
C ASP A 572 -24.09 5.79 0.16
N SER A 573 -24.90 5.24 1.07
CA SER A 573 -25.70 5.99 2.05
C SER A 573 -24.88 6.93 2.92
N VAL A 574 -23.62 6.58 3.24
CA VAL A 574 -22.77 7.44 4.07
C VAL A 574 -22.39 8.71 3.31
N MET A 575 -22.02 8.53 2.04
CA MET A 575 -21.71 9.64 1.13
C MET A 575 -22.95 10.49 0.80
N ALA A 576 -24.12 9.86 0.70
CA ALA A 576 -25.40 10.53 0.48
C ALA A 576 -25.89 11.35 1.70
N GLY A 577 -25.28 11.18 2.87
CA GLY A 577 -25.71 11.84 4.11
C GLY A 577 -27.01 11.27 4.69
N PHE A 578 -27.28 9.97 4.45
CA PHE A 578 -28.47 9.32 4.98
C PHE A 578 -28.53 9.42 6.51
N ALA A 579 -29.61 9.99 7.02
CA ALA A 579 -29.87 10.23 8.44
C ALA A 579 -28.73 10.97 9.18
N ALA A 580 -27.91 11.75 8.47
CA ALA A 580 -26.74 12.41 9.04
C ALA A 580 -27.08 13.44 10.13
N LYS A 581 -28.31 13.99 10.14
CA LYS A 581 -28.79 14.87 11.21
C LYS A 581 -29.24 14.11 12.48
N GLY A 582 -29.23 12.78 12.45
CA GLY A 582 -29.66 11.93 13.58
C GLY A 582 -31.17 11.96 13.81
N ILE A 583 -31.60 11.48 14.99
CA ILE A 583 -33.03 11.44 15.36
C ILE A 583 -33.58 12.86 15.45
N GLN A 584 -34.56 13.17 14.60
CA GLN A 584 -35.24 14.45 14.57
C GLN A 584 -36.47 14.45 15.47
N ASP A 585 -36.68 15.57 16.17
CA ASP A 585 -37.88 15.85 16.98
C ASP A 585 -38.10 14.84 18.14
N ASP A 586 -37.03 14.24 18.68
CA ASP A 586 -37.06 13.18 19.71
C ASP A 586 -37.93 11.96 19.36
N ASN A 587 -38.35 11.84 18.10
CA ASN A 587 -39.23 10.79 17.62
C ASN A 587 -38.49 9.88 16.66
N PHE A 588 -38.35 8.63 17.08
CA PHE A 588 -37.67 7.61 16.32
C PHE A 588 -38.41 7.28 14.99
N PHE A 589 -39.74 7.24 14.99
CA PHE A 589 -40.55 6.90 13.81
C PHE A 589 -40.89 8.12 12.93
N ASN A 590 -39.98 9.09 12.87
CA ASN A 590 -40.14 10.30 12.08
C ASN A 590 -39.68 10.06 10.64
N ILE A 591 -40.50 10.42 9.65
CA ILE A 591 -40.13 10.34 8.22
C ILE A 591 -38.86 11.12 7.90
N LYS A 592 -38.56 12.19 8.67
CA LYS A 592 -37.33 12.97 8.57
C LYS A 592 -36.07 12.15 8.88
N ASN A 593 -36.19 11.05 9.63
CA ASN A 593 -35.06 10.15 9.90
C ASN A 593 -34.73 9.25 8.69
N LEU A 594 -35.57 9.26 7.64
CA LEU A 594 -35.34 8.56 6.37
C LEU A 594 -34.85 9.51 5.26
N TYR A 595 -34.30 10.67 5.63
CA TYR A 595 -33.82 11.65 4.66
C TYR A 595 -32.34 11.44 4.37
N GLU A 596 -31.96 11.65 3.12
CA GLU A 596 -30.59 11.94 2.73
C GLU A 596 -30.35 13.42 3.00
N ASN A 597 -29.60 13.71 4.05
CA ASN A 597 -29.23 15.06 4.45
C ASN A 597 -28.04 15.54 3.61
N ARG A 598 -28.29 15.72 2.31
CA ARG A 598 -27.30 16.03 1.28
C ARG A 598 -26.42 17.23 1.63
N GLY A 599 -27.03 18.28 2.15
CA GLY A 599 -26.38 19.53 2.54
C GLY A 599 -25.36 19.41 3.66
N VAL A 600 -25.45 18.36 4.49
CA VAL A 600 -24.54 18.12 5.61
C VAL A 600 -23.63 16.90 5.40
N SER A 601 -23.65 16.28 4.21
CA SER A 601 -22.74 15.19 3.87
C SER A 601 -21.29 15.64 4.06
N PHE A 602 -20.50 14.89 4.84
CA PHE A 602 -19.13 15.29 5.18
C PHE A 602 -18.25 15.53 3.93
N ALA A 603 -18.52 14.82 2.84
CA ALA A 603 -17.71 14.86 1.63
C ALA A 603 -18.30 15.74 0.52
N MET A 604 -19.60 16.02 0.53
CA MET A 604 -20.26 16.75 -0.57
C MET A 604 -21.23 17.86 -0.14
N GLY A 605 -21.52 18.02 1.14
CA GLY A 605 -22.45 19.02 1.63
C GLY A 605 -21.95 20.45 1.50
N GLY A 606 -22.84 21.37 1.15
CA GLY A 606 -22.60 22.81 1.01
C GLY A 606 -23.56 23.67 1.84
N ASP A 607 -24.30 23.10 2.79
CA ASP A 607 -25.11 23.91 3.71
C ASP A 607 -24.20 24.83 4.53
N SER A 608 -24.66 26.06 4.78
CA SER A 608 -23.91 27.04 5.56
C SER A 608 -23.60 26.54 6.98
N ASN A 609 -22.41 26.87 7.50
CA ASN A 609 -22.00 26.57 8.88
C ASN A 609 -21.88 25.06 9.20
N VAL A 610 -21.56 24.25 8.19
CA VAL A 610 -21.30 22.81 8.34
C VAL A 610 -19.86 22.51 7.95
N VAL A 611 -19.15 21.73 8.76
CA VAL A 611 -17.78 21.31 8.45
C VAL A 611 -17.82 20.14 7.47
N THR A 612 -17.70 20.46 6.19
CA THR A 612 -17.64 19.49 5.09
C THR A 612 -16.41 19.78 4.23
N VAL A 613 -15.97 18.78 3.46
CA VAL A 613 -14.89 18.96 2.49
C VAL A 613 -15.21 20.13 1.55
N PRO A 614 -16.41 20.25 0.94
CA PRO A 614 -16.67 21.38 0.05
C PRO A 614 -16.70 22.74 0.74
N ASN A 615 -17.20 22.86 1.98
CA ASN A 615 -17.18 24.13 2.69
C ASN A 615 -15.75 24.55 3.07
N ILE A 616 -14.89 23.60 3.43
CA ILE A 616 -13.46 23.85 3.65
C ILE A 616 -12.80 24.29 2.34
N MET A 617 -13.12 23.65 1.22
CA MET A 617 -12.58 24.03 -0.10
C MET A 617 -13.08 25.41 -0.55
N ASN A 618 -14.36 25.71 -0.32
CA ASN A 618 -14.98 26.98 -0.67
C ASN A 618 -14.40 28.15 0.15
N TYR A 619 -13.85 27.89 1.34
CA TYR A 619 -13.06 28.88 2.10
C TYR A 619 -11.85 29.40 1.29
N TYR A 620 -11.21 28.53 0.51
CA TYR A 620 -10.05 28.88 -0.33
C TYR A 620 -10.44 29.23 -1.77
N SER A 621 -11.50 28.62 -2.30
CA SER A 621 -11.98 28.79 -3.67
C SER A 621 -13.31 29.55 -3.68
N TYR A 622 -13.26 30.83 -4.01
CA TYR A 622 -14.39 31.77 -3.88
C TYR A 622 -15.67 31.45 -4.65
N ASN A 623 -15.66 30.47 -5.56
CA ASN A 623 -16.83 30.20 -6.40
C ASN A 623 -17.11 28.70 -6.57
N LEU A 624 -16.67 27.83 -5.66
CA LEU A 624 -16.73 26.36 -5.82
C LEU A 624 -18.13 25.87 -6.27
N VAL A 625 -18.18 24.93 -7.23
CA VAL A 625 -19.43 24.37 -7.78
C VAL A 625 -19.53 22.88 -7.50
N GLY A 626 -20.76 22.38 -7.27
CA GLY A 626 -21.06 20.94 -7.22
C GLY A 626 -21.46 20.41 -5.84
N SER A 627 -21.29 21.21 -4.79
CA SER A 627 -21.70 20.85 -3.42
C SER A 627 -23.21 20.69 -3.33
N SER A 628 -23.68 19.60 -2.73
CA SER A 628 -25.10 19.32 -2.52
C SER A 628 -25.67 20.15 -1.36
N VAL A 629 -26.97 20.44 -1.37
CA VAL A 629 -27.62 21.34 -0.40
C VAL A 629 -28.96 20.79 0.09
N GLY A 630 -29.34 21.11 1.32
CA GLY A 630 -30.63 20.70 1.88
C GLY A 630 -30.79 19.18 2.03
N ASP A 631 -32.04 18.71 2.00
CA ASP A 631 -32.37 17.32 2.29
C ASP A 631 -33.48 16.81 1.37
N HIS A 632 -33.50 15.52 1.08
CA HIS A 632 -34.65 14.87 0.44
C HIS A 632 -34.86 13.46 0.99
N ILE A 633 -36.03 12.88 0.72
CA ILE A 633 -36.31 11.49 1.11
C ILE A 633 -35.34 10.52 0.42
N ILE A 634 -34.90 9.50 1.13
CA ILE A 634 -33.92 8.50 0.69
C ILE A 634 -34.10 8.04 -0.77
N SER A 635 -33.00 8.04 -1.52
CA SER A 635 -32.88 7.34 -2.80
C SER A 635 -32.59 5.85 -2.59
N ILE A 636 -33.19 4.98 -3.40
CA ILE A 636 -33.07 3.52 -3.26
C ILE A 636 -32.22 2.96 -4.39
N CYS A 637 -31.04 2.43 -4.05
CA CYS A 637 -30.17 1.74 -4.99
C CYS A 637 -29.55 0.47 -4.39
N PHE A 638 -30.34 -0.57 -4.13
CA PHE A 638 -29.84 -1.85 -3.61
C PHE A 638 -29.23 -2.71 -4.71
N GLY A 639 -27.93 -2.53 -4.94
CA GLY A 639 -27.12 -3.51 -5.68
C GLY A 639 -27.64 -3.86 -7.07
N ASN A 640 -27.74 -5.15 -7.36
CA ASN A 640 -28.21 -5.69 -8.65
C ASN A 640 -29.74 -5.87 -8.66
N GLN A 641 -30.40 -5.64 -7.54
CA GLN A 641 -31.83 -5.88 -7.39
C GLN A 641 -32.65 -4.67 -7.83
N ILE A 642 -32.36 -3.48 -7.28
CA ILE A 642 -33.21 -2.30 -7.43
C ILE A 642 -32.34 -1.04 -7.41
N CYS A 643 -32.20 -0.36 -8.55
CA CYS A 643 -31.62 0.98 -8.62
C CYS A 643 -32.35 1.81 -9.71
N PRO A 644 -33.54 2.37 -9.40
CA PRO A 644 -34.36 3.09 -10.37
C PRO A 644 -33.76 4.42 -10.83
N ASP A 645 -33.95 4.73 -12.12
CA ASP A 645 -33.66 6.05 -12.67
C ASP A 645 -34.62 7.13 -12.15
N GLY A 646 -34.23 8.40 -12.29
CA GLY A 646 -35.09 9.55 -11.96
C GLY A 646 -35.23 9.87 -10.47
N GLN A 647 -34.43 9.23 -9.61
CA GLN A 647 -34.44 9.49 -8.17
C GLN A 647 -33.67 10.76 -7.77
N TYR A 648 -32.71 11.18 -8.60
CA TYR A 648 -31.95 12.40 -8.35
C TYR A 648 -32.83 13.64 -8.30
N ARG A 649 -32.40 14.62 -7.50
CA ARG A 649 -32.98 15.94 -7.34
C ARG A 649 -31.90 16.95 -7.74
N PRO A 650 -31.78 17.31 -9.02
CA PRO A 650 -30.63 18.07 -9.53
C PRO A 650 -30.36 19.39 -8.78
N ASN A 651 -31.41 20.06 -8.27
CA ASN A 651 -31.31 21.29 -7.49
C ASN A 651 -30.83 21.10 -6.03
N ILE A 652 -30.77 19.86 -5.54
CA ILE A 652 -30.41 19.46 -4.17
C ILE A 652 -29.13 18.62 -4.19
N ASP A 653 -29.05 17.64 -5.09
CA ASP A 653 -27.92 16.72 -5.20
C ASP A 653 -26.73 17.37 -5.90
N LEU A 654 -26.98 18.26 -6.87
CA LEU A 654 -25.94 18.83 -7.74
C LEU A 654 -25.00 17.71 -8.25
N LEU A 655 -23.72 17.72 -7.86
CA LEU A 655 -22.75 16.70 -8.26
C LEU A 655 -22.49 15.62 -7.18
N ASN A 656 -23.37 15.48 -6.19
CA ASN A 656 -23.39 14.35 -5.27
C ASN A 656 -24.23 13.21 -5.83
N ALA A 657 -23.61 12.32 -6.60
CA ALA A 657 -24.27 11.21 -7.25
C ALA A 657 -24.50 9.98 -6.34
N ALA A 658 -24.08 10.04 -5.07
CA ALA A 658 -24.21 8.95 -4.13
C ALA A 658 -25.67 8.56 -3.89
N GLN A 659 -25.93 7.28 -3.65
CA GLN A 659 -27.28 6.77 -3.39
C GLN A 659 -27.28 5.74 -2.27
N SER A 660 -28.29 5.78 -1.41
CA SER A 660 -28.40 4.82 -0.33
C SER A 660 -28.63 3.40 -0.84
N GLY A 661 -27.91 2.45 -0.24
CA GLY A 661 -27.89 1.04 -0.64
C GLY A 661 -26.91 0.69 -1.77
N ALA A 662 -26.30 1.68 -2.44
CA ALA A 662 -25.43 1.45 -3.58
C ALA A 662 -24.21 0.61 -3.22
N ARG A 663 -23.81 -0.27 -4.13
CA ARG A 663 -22.58 -1.07 -4.08
C ARG A 663 -21.59 -0.62 -5.16
N SER A 664 -20.37 -1.14 -5.12
CA SER A 664 -19.33 -0.87 -6.12
C SER A 664 -19.80 -1.07 -7.56
N LEU A 665 -20.62 -2.09 -7.83
CA LEU A 665 -21.18 -2.37 -9.15
C LEU A 665 -22.11 -1.26 -9.70
N ASN A 666 -22.66 -0.41 -8.82
CA ASN A 666 -23.57 0.66 -9.18
C ASN A 666 -22.83 1.97 -9.54
N LEU A 667 -21.50 2.03 -9.41
CA LEU A 667 -20.74 3.26 -9.68
C LEU A 667 -20.96 3.80 -11.09
N ASN A 668 -21.11 2.93 -12.10
CA ASN A 668 -21.39 3.38 -13.47
C ASN A 668 -22.72 4.13 -13.60
N HIS A 669 -23.76 3.70 -12.89
CA HIS A 669 -25.05 4.40 -12.86
C HIS A 669 -24.91 5.82 -12.26
N GLN A 670 -24.10 5.95 -11.20
CA GLN A 670 -23.83 7.26 -10.60
C GLN A 670 -22.98 8.15 -11.52
N ILE A 671 -22.03 7.57 -12.26
CA ILE A 671 -21.21 8.29 -13.25
C ILE A 671 -22.08 8.81 -14.39
N ASP A 672 -23.10 8.08 -14.84
CA ASP A 672 -24.02 8.55 -15.88
C ASP A 672 -24.67 9.88 -15.48
N TYR A 673 -25.28 9.93 -14.29
CA TYR A 673 -25.88 11.15 -13.74
C TYR A 673 -24.87 12.31 -13.62
N LEU A 674 -23.66 12.01 -13.15
CA LEU A 674 -22.61 12.99 -12.95
C LEU A 674 -22.17 13.61 -14.28
N LEU A 675 -21.93 12.80 -15.31
CA LEU A 675 -21.52 13.29 -16.63
C LEU A 675 -22.61 14.16 -17.26
N ASP A 676 -23.87 13.72 -17.20
CA ASP A 676 -25.00 14.50 -17.71
C ASP A 676 -25.14 15.86 -17.01
N TYR A 677 -24.89 15.93 -15.70
CA TYR A 677 -24.93 17.18 -14.95
C TYR A 677 -23.69 18.05 -15.19
N LEU A 678 -22.50 17.44 -15.36
CA LEU A 678 -21.27 18.15 -15.72
C LEU A 678 -21.41 18.86 -17.07
N ASP A 679 -22.00 18.20 -18.07
CA ASP A 679 -22.23 18.78 -19.39
C ASP A 679 -23.14 20.02 -19.29
N GLN A 680 -24.23 19.94 -18.52
CA GLN A 680 -25.14 21.07 -18.28
C GLN A 680 -24.42 22.26 -17.64
N ILE A 681 -23.56 22.05 -16.65
CA ILE A 681 -22.83 23.16 -16.01
C ILE A 681 -21.74 23.72 -16.92
N TYR A 682 -21.15 22.92 -17.81
CA TYR A 682 -20.24 23.43 -18.85
C TYR A 682 -20.97 24.29 -19.87
N GLU A 683 -22.14 23.85 -20.34
CA GLU A 683 -22.98 24.59 -21.28
C GLU A 683 -23.47 25.92 -20.69
N SER A 684 -23.75 25.96 -19.38
CA SER A 684 -24.13 27.19 -18.68
C SER A 684 -23.02 28.25 -18.62
N GLY A 685 -21.76 27.84 -18.85
CA GLY A 685 -20.58 28.70 -18.72
C GLY A 685 -20.13 28.98 -17.28
N ALA A 686 -20.74 28.34 -16.27
CA ALA A 686 -20.38 28.52 -14.87
C ALA A 686 -18.95 28.03 -14.54
N VAL A 687 -18.50 27.00 -15.25
CA VAL A 687 -17.17 26.34 -15.13
C VAL A 687 -16.73 25.81 -16.50
N LYS A 688 -15.44 25.52 -16.66
CA LYS A 688 -14.87 24.97 -17.89
C LYS A 688 -14.49 23.50 -17.73
N PRO A 689 -14.50 22.69 -18.81
CA PRO A 689 -13.98 21.33 -18.79
C PRO A 689 -12.54 21.27 -18.26
N THR A 690 -11.70 22.26 -18.58
CA THR A 690 -10.29 22.32 -18.15
C THR A 690 -10.07 22.74 -16.69
N ASP A 691 -11.09 23.19 -15.96
CA ASP A 691 -10.90 23.57 -14.55
C ASP A 691 -10.56 22.33 -13.70
N TRP A 692 -9.83 22.47 -12.60
CA TRP A 692 -9.53 21.31 -11.76
C TRP A 692 -10.75 20.86 -10.95
N LYS A 693 -10.94 19.54 -10.87
CA LYS A 693 -12.03 18.92 -10.11
C LYS A 693 -11.51 17.97 -9.04
N LEU A 694 -12.19 17.95 -7.90
CA LEU A 694 -11.98 16.97 -6.83
C LEU A 694 -13.14 15.95 -6.87
N LEU A 695 -12.83 14.71 -7.22
CA LEU A 695 -13.76 13.59 -7.10
C LEU A 695 -13.54 12.90 -5.75
N THR A 696 -14.58 12.77 -4.93
CA THR A 696 -14.55 11.89 -3.76
C THR A 696 -15.35 10.62 -4.03
N VAL A 697 -14.71 9.45 -3.91
CA VAL A 697 -15.37 8.14 -4.00
C VAL A 697 -15.41 7.52 -2.61
N PHE A 698 -16.60 7.34 -2.05
CA PHE A 698 -16.78 6.68 -0.76
C PHE A 698 -17.86 5.60 -0.86
N ILE A 699 -17.42 4.41 -1.25
CA ILE A 699 -18.26 3.27 -1.62
C ILE A 699 -17.71 1.98 -1.01
N GLY A 700 -18.60 1.08 -0.62
CA GLY A 700 -18.25 -0.29 -0.24
C GLY A 700 -18.80 -0.76 1.11
N SER A 701 -19.48 0.12 1.87
CA SER A 701 -20.15 -0.29 3.11
C SER A 701 -21.17 -1.39 2.81
N ASN A 702 -21.96 -1.20 1.76
CA ASN A 702 -22.94 -2.19 1.31
C ASN A 702 -22.29 -3.43 0.68
N ASP A 703 -21.12 -3.33 0.05
CA ASP A 703 -20.39 -4.49 -0.44
C ASP A 703 -19.99 -5.38 0.75
N ILE A 704 -19.43 -4.79 1.81
CA ILE A 704 -19.09 -5.54 3.03
C ILE A 704 -20.33 -6.16 3.66
N CYS A 705 -21.43 -5.40 3.80
CA CYS A 705 -22.69 -5.90 4.35
C CYS A 705 -23.22 -7.13 3.58
N HIS A 706 -22.96 -7.23 2.28
CA HIS A 706 -23.42 -8.34 1.43
C HIS A 706 -22.32 -9.36 1.08
N SER A 707 -21.10 -9.19 1.58
CA SER A 707 -19.95 -10.05 1.23
C SER A 707 -20.18 -11.53 1.54
N CYS A 708 -20.98 -11.84 2.57
CA CYS A 708 -21.34 -13.22 2.94
C CYS A 708 -22.37 -13.87 2.02
N THR A 709 -23.09 -13.09 1.21
CA THR A 709 -24.26 -13.57 0.44
C THR A 709 -24.15 -13.30 -1.05
N GLU A 710 -23.32 -12.34 -1.46
CA GLU A 710 -23.24 -11.85 -2.83
C GLU A 710 -21.80 -11.87 -3.34
N VAL A 711 -21.54 -12.71 -4.34
CA VAL A 711 -20.20 -12.84 -4.95
C VAL A 711 -19.72 -11.53 -5.57
N THR A 712 -20.65 -10.71 -6.06
CA THR A 712 -20.38 -9.37 -6.63
C THR A 712 -19.91 -8.35 -5.59
N SER A 713 -19.90 -8.71 -4.32
CA SER A 713 -19.48 -7.87 -3.20
C SER A 713 -18.18 -8.34 -2.53
N LEU A 714 -17.54 -9.36 -3.10
CA LEU A 714 -16.23 -9.82 -2.66
C LEU A 714 -15.10 -8.87 -3.09
N PRO A 715 -13.94 -8.88 -2.42
CA PRO A 715 -12.82 -7.97 -2.73
C PRO A 715 -12.39 -7.94 -4.21
N PRO A 716 -12.30 -9.08 -4.94
CA PRO A 716 -11.95 -9.03 -6.36
C PRO A 716 -12.98 -8.27 -7.21
N ALA A 717 -14.28 -8.52 -6.99
CA ALA A 717 -15.35 -7.85 -7.72
C ALA A 717 -15.40 -6.34 -7.38
N PHE A 718 -15.24 -6.00 -6.10
CA PHE A 718 -15.13 -4.62 -5.66
C PHE A 718 -13.98 -3.88 -6.36
N SER A 719 -12.78 -4.49 -6.38
CA SER A 719 -11.59 -3.92 -7.03
C SER A 719 -11.84 -3.65 -8.52
N VAL A 720 -12.39 -4.65 -9.24
CA VAL A 720 -12.72 -4.51 -10.67
C VAL A 720 -13.73 -3.39 -10.91
N ASN A 721 -14.79 -3.32 -10.11
CA ASN A 721 -15.84 -2.30 -10.27
C ASN A 721 -15.32 -0.88 -10.02
N VAL A 722 -14.54 -0.70 -8.94
CA VAL A 722 -13.95 0.59 -8.58
C VAL A 722 -12.91 1.02 -9.63
N LEU A 723 -12.04 0.11 -10.07
CA LEU A 723 -11.07 0.39 -11.13
C LEU A 723 -11.77 0.78 -12.42
N ALA A 724 -12.81 0.06 -12.84
CA ALA A 724 -13.59 0.39 -14.03
C ALA A 724 -14.24 1.78 -13.93
N ALA A 725 -14.77 2.14 -12.76
CA ALA A 725 -15.33 3.46 -12.51
C ALA A 725 -14.28 4.57 -12.59
N ILE A 726 -13.10 4.36 -12.00
CA ILE A 726 -11.97 5.32 -12.05
C ILE A 726 -11.47 5.48 -13.48
N GLU A 727 -11.29 4.40 -14.22
CA GLU A 727 -10.87 4.46 -15.63
C GLU A 727 -11.88 5.18 -16.51
N ARG A 728 -13.18 4.98 -16.24
CA ARG A 728 -14.24 5.73 -16.90
C ARG A 728 -14.15 7.23 -16.60
N ILE A 729 -13.92 7.62 -15.36
CA ILE A 729 -13.70 9.03 -15.00
C ILE A 729 -12.44 9.58 -15.69
N ARG A 730 -11.31 8.85 -15.63
CA ARG A 730 -10.04 9.27 -16.24
C ARG A 730 -10.16 9.54 -17.73
N THR A 731 -10.97 8.75 -18.44
CA THR A 731 -11.18 8.87 -19.88
C THR A 731 -12.26 9.88 -20.25
N SER A 732 -13.24 10.13 -19.37
CA SER A 732 -14.38 11.00 -19.66
C SER A 732 -14.22 12.43 -19.14
N VAL A 733 -13.46 12.63 -18.05
CA VAL A 733 -13.35 13.91 -17.34
C VAL A 733 -11.88 14.32 -17.24
N PRO A 734 -11.46 15.44 -17.86
CA PRO A 734 -10.10 15.94 -17.73
C PRO A 734 -9.87 16.62 -16.37
N ASN A 735 -8.60 16.69 -15.95
CA ASN A 735 -8.13 17.45 -14.78
C ASN A 735 -8.86 17.09 -13.47
N VAL A 736 -8.84 15.81 -13.11
CA VAL A 736 -9.48 15.28 -11.90
C VAL A 736 -8.41 14.78 -10.93
N LEU A 737 -8.49 15.23 -9.66
CA LEU A 737 -7.88 14.53 -8.54
C LEU A 737 -8.93 13.59 -7.93
N VAL A 738 -8.63 12.30 -7.89
CA VAL A 738 -9.54 11.29 -7.31
C VAL A 738 -9.11 10.97 -5.90
N GLN A 739 -9.99 11.25 -4.94
CA GLN A 739 -9.86 10.85 -3.54
C GLN A 739 -10.73 9.61 -3.30
N ILE A 740 -10.09 8.47 -3.06
CA ILE A 740 -10.79 7.23 -2.68
C ILE A 740 -10.79 7.16 -1.15
N GLY A 741 -11.97 7.28 -0.55
CA GLY A 741 -12.09 7.17 0.90
C GLY A 741 -11.99 5.71 1.34
N GLN A 742 -11.14 5.47 2.31
CA GLN A 742 -10.92 4.15 2.90
C GLN A 742 -12.03 3.85 3.92
N LEU A 743 -12.68 2.69 3.80
CA LEU A 743 -13.72 2.26 4.74
C LEU A 743 -13.15 1.77 6.07
N TYR A 744 -12.00 1.08 6.05
CA TYR A 744 -11.32 0.56 7.25
C TYR A 744 -9.80 0.54 7.03
N LYS A 745 -9.03 0.79 8.11
CA LYS A 745 -7.57 0.87 8.11
C LYS A 745 -6.92 -0.38 8.70
#